data_AF-A0A3A8PLE9-F1
#
_entry.id   AF-A0A3A8PLE9-F1
#
_cell.length_a   1.000
_cell.length_b   1.000
_cell.length_c   1.000
_cell.angle_alpha   90.00
_cell.angle_beta   90.00
_cell.angle_gamma   90.00
#
_symmetry.space_group_name_H-M   'P 1'
#
loop_
_entity.id
_entity.type
_entity.pdbx_description
1 polymer ?
#
loop_
_entity_poly.entity_id
_entity_poly.type
_entity_poly.pdbx_seq_one_letter_code
_entity_poly.pdbx_strand_id
1 'polypeptide(L)'
;MSAPLDSGVRRGAEVRCPGCTRFIPSDVACPHCLCGAIAPERYGAARALLKSGVDRFALAARTAALEPAQVEVLTARYASQWGTALRLIEDARRIEARLLQRGFVRAMEDTWAALLPMDDDFLAARLAPFSPLPDSLEYLANKAPDTDLRRLAALAWVHEGTASNEARYTVRSLLHEDGRVAVEAMLALTRWHTVFSLRLNPEERERIRVLALGVLDVPEVGSRAAVAWARVTGQEPTEAVKAALHRGLYGIDADVRFECALCLEDEVEVAQALDSPDERTVTFVRRTLSGWGSRRLFDRLKKDGDARFVKEVLRDLPSPPPEGALEALLTVSVRRPGALADQLLPFAKQRPFHEWKHEDQQRWARWARAVLRDLPAETALDFFAWTATPTEGVEPSEEETEAMWCFLEETVHALERATAKDRSACFKDFQFVRFLHHAGVDEQRRLNDWARDPDSAEALLEALLVFPSRREQAGFGGSDSGHSARLLMAVWEGPAQHLLVAPLSRMVRQWGPYSGREVLLDAVWQRFQSHPSERGALLTAFAPWRDALWEKQRNAEPDALVCFQTWWRVDPEGLYPQAQHLLADAPLDVLSRRLRALWDAAEEAVGTRPRTASLSVSKGAWALLNAVESGDPRFLSELEHFESRLPSFEQRVHATPSPPEESNIHRDFLDDTHDALRMMRERRDRLQADAEHERQRELERRVAESRRRDQERQAEDARRAAEALQAAQALEREQHAIRARVEALRLLTDVLPQVPSHPLDREVLFPGTPLPRLLDYARLLKAMQGGADVLQLFQALGLTPATWATQANAWGQAMVGRMELGLRFAELLGARWE
;
A
#
# COMPACT_ATOMS: atom_id res chain seq x y z
N MET A 1 19.41 -105.54 -17.01
CA MET A 1 18.76 -105.21 -15.72
C MET A 1 19.02 -103.74 -15.44
N SER A 2 18.05 -102.90 -15.78
CA SER A 2 18.15 -101.44 -15.72
C SER A 2 17.30 -100.98 -14.53
N ALA A 3 17.86 -100.13 -13.66
CA ALA A 3 17.16 -99.60 -12.49
C ALA A 3 15.75 -99.11 -12.88
N PRO A 4 14.70 -99.47 -12.12
CA PRO A 4 13.35 -99.01 -12.43
C PRO A 4 13.37 -97.48 -12.29
N LEU A 5 13.34 -96.79 -13.43
CA LEU A 5 13.10 -95.37 -13.50
C LEU A 5 11.90 -95.06 -12.59
N ASP A 6 12.07 -94.08 -11.70
CA ASP A 6 11.01 -93.58 -10.83
C ASP A 6 9.86 -93.09 -11.71
N SER A 7 8.94 -94.00 -12.02
CA SER A 7 7.84 -93.79 -12.98
C SER A 7 6.62 -93.15 -12.30
N GLY A 8 6.78 -92.73 -11.04
CA GLY A 8 5.69 -92.18 -10.21
C GLY A 8 4.59 -93.18 -9.89
N VAL A 9 4.78 -94.44 -10.27
CA VAL A 9 3.80 -95.53 -10.11
C VAL A 9 3.76 -96.03 -8.68
N ARG A 10 4.90 -96.05 -7.98
CA ARG A 10 5.03 -96.62 -6.63
C ARG A 10 5.26 -95.51 -5.60
N ARG A 11 4.65 -95.66 -4.42
CA ARG A 11 4.94 -94.86 -3.23
C ARG A 11 4.91 -95.78 -2.02
N GLY A 12 6.08 -96.15 -1.53
CA GLY A 12 6.21 -97.20 -0.52
C GLY A 12 5.66 -98.54 -1.02
N ALA A 13 4.73 -99.14 -0.27
CA ALA A 13 4.04 -100.38 -0.63
C ALA A 13 2.82 -100.17 -1.55
N GLU A 14 2.39 -98.93 -1.76
CA GLU A 14 1.23 -98.61 -2.59
C GLU A 14 1.63 -98.30 -4.03
N VAL A 15 0.70 -98.55 -4.95
CA VAL A 15 0.88 -98.33 -6.39
C VAL A 15 -0.29 -97.52 -6.95
N ARG A 16 -0.05 -96.66 -7.93
CA ARG A 16 -1.11 -95.89 -8.56
C ARG A 16 -2.05 -96.82 -9.31
N CYS A 17 -3.36 -96.62 -9.13
CA CYS A 17 -4.37 -97.23 -9.98
C CYS A 17 -4.32 -96.59 -11.38
N PRO A 18 -4.25 -97.35 -12.49
CA PRO A 18 -4.25 -96.76 -13.82
C PRO A 18 -5.59 -96.11 -14.17
N GLY A 19 -6.69 -96.54 -13.55
CA GLY A 19 -8.03 -95.95 -13.75
C GLY A 19 -8.16 -94.53 -13.16
N CYS A 20 -7.90 -94.37 -11.87
CA CYS A 20 -8.14 -93.11 -11.16
C CYS A 20 -6.90 -92.45 -10.53
N THR A 21 -5.71 -92.97 -10.82
CA THR A 21 -4.38 -92.47 -10.40
C THR A 21 -4.09 -92.39 -8.91
N ARG A 22 -5.06 -92.70 -8.05
CA ARG A 22 -4.89 -92.84 -6.59
C ARG A 22 -4.00 -94.03 -6.24
N PHE A 23 -3.21 -93.86 -5.19
CA PHE A 23 -2.41 -94.95 -4.62
C PHE A 23 -3.30 -95.97 -3.91
N ILE A 24 -3.07 -97.25 -4.20
CA ILE A 24 -3.79 -98.40 -3.67
C ILE A 24 -2.79 -99.53 -3.36
N PRO A 25 -3.13 -100.53 -2.54
CA PRO A 25 -2.30 -101.73 -2.41
C PRO A 25 -2.15 -102.45 -3.77
N SER A 26 -0.99 -103.05 -4.07
CA SER A 26 -0.65 -103.55 -5.41
C SER A 26 -1.52 -104.70 -5.93
N ASP A 27 -2.08 -105.50 -5.03
CA ASP A 27 -2.69 -106.79 -5.38
C ASP A 27 -4.22 -106.78 -5.28
N VAL A 28 -4.82 -105.61 -5.09
CA VAL A 28 -6.27 -105.45 -4.94
C VAL A 28 -6.88 -104.60 -6.05
N ALA A 29 -8.15 -104.87 -6.37
CA ALA A 29 -8.92 -103.97 -7.21
C ALA A 29 -9.04 -102.59 -6.53
N CYS A 30 -9.03 -101.53 -7.33
CA CYS A 30 -9.08 -100.18 -6.80
C CYS A 30 -10.41 -99.92 -6.06
N PRO A 31 -10.40 -99.56 -4.76
CA PRO A 31 -11.62 -99.30 -4.01
C PRO A 31 -12.37 -98.05 -4.49
N HIS A 32 -11.73 -97.19 -5.29
CA HIS A 32 -12.30 -95.92 -5.75
C HIS A 32 -12.94 -95.98 -7.13
N CYS A 33 -12.35 -96.74 -8.06
CA CYS A 33 -12.84 -96.81 -9.45
C CYS A 33 -13.11 -98.23 -9.94
N LEU A 34 -12.91 -99.23 -9.09
CA LEU A 34 -13.13 -100.65 -9.37
C LEU A 34 -12.30 -101.21 -10.53
N CYS A 35 -11.24 -100.51 -10.94
CA CYS A 35 -10.24 -101.04 -11.86
C CYS A 35 -9.56 -102.27 -11.23
N GLY A 36 -9.44 -103.36 -11.98
CA GLY A 36 -8.77 -104.57 -11.52
C GLY A 36 -7.29 -104.34 -11.19
N ALA A 37 -6.70 -105.24 -10.40
CA ALA A 37 -5.29 -105.20 -10.02
C ALA A 37 -4.40 -105.31 -11.27
N ILE A 38 -3.45 -104.40 -11.40
CA ILE A 38 -2.51 -104.34 -12.54
C ILE A 38 -1.11 -104.26 -11.97
N ALA A 39 -0.23 -105.16 -12.42
CA ALA A 39 1.16 -105.19 -12.00
C ALA A 39 1.85 -103.84 -12.31
N PRO A 40 2.67 -103.28 -11.39
CA PRO A 40 3.26 -101.95 -11.54
C PRO A 40 4.11 -101.81 -12.81
N GLU A 41 4.73 -102.91 -13.25
CA GLU A 41 5.56 -102.98 -14.47
C GLU A 41 4.74 -102.78 -15.76
N ARG A 42 3.42 -103.00 -15.68
CA ARG A 42 2.47 -102.82 -16.79
C ARG A 42 1.65 -101.53 -16.69
N TYR A 43 1.94 -100.65 -15.73
CA TYR A 43 1.16 -99.44 -15.49
C TYR A 43 1.09 -98.52 -16.72
N GLY A 44 2.22 -98.24 -17.36
CA GLY A 44 2.26 -97.38 -18.54
C GLY A 44 1.44 -97.92 -19.71
N ALA A 45 1.52 -99.23 -19.96
CA ALA A 45 0.69 -99.92 -20.94
C ALA A 45 -0.81 -99.85 -20.60
N ALA A 46 -1.18 -100.06 -19.34
CA ALA A 46 -2.56 -99.92 -18.89
C ALA A 46 -3.09 -98.49 -19.08
N ARG A 47 -2.31 -97.46 -18.73
CA ARG A 47 -2.72 -96.07 -18.96
C ARG A 47 -2.88 -95.74 -20.45
N ALA A 48 -2.02 -96.27 -21.31
CA ALA A 48 -2.13 -96.09 -22.76
C ALA A 48 -3.39 -96.76 -23.33
N LEU A 49 -3.73 -97.97 -22.87
CA LEU A 49 -4.98 -98.65 -23.24
C LEU A 49 -6.21 -97.87 -22.77
N LEU A 50 -6.21 -97.39 -21.52
CA LEU A 50 -7.30 -96.59 -20.96
C LEU A 50 -7.51 -95.31 -21.78
N LYS A 51 -6.42 -94.60 -22.13
CA LYS A 51 -6.47 -93.42 -23.02
C LYS A 51 -7.03 -93.76 -24.40
N SER A 52 -6.73 -94.96 -24.91
CA SER A 52 -7.22 -95.44 -26.21
C SER A 52 -8.69 -95.88 -26.18
N GLY A 53 -9.39 -95.69 -25.05
CA GLY A 53 -10.83 -95.98 -24.90
C GLY A 53 -11.15 -97.35 -24.32
N VAL A 54 -10.16 -98.11 -23.82
CA VAL A 54 -10.43 -99.37 -23.12
C VAL A 54 -11.11 -99.08 -21.79
N ASP A 55 -12.29 -99.68 -21.59
CA ASP A 55 -13.04 -99.53 -20.35
C ASP A 55 -12.26 -100.03 -19.12
N ARG A 56 -12.41 -99.31 -18.00
CA ARG A 56 -11.68 -99.56 -16.75
C ARG A 56 -11.92 -100.94 -16.14
N PHE A 57 -13.08 -101.56 -16.38
CA PHE A 57 -13.39 -102.90 -15.90
C PHE A 57 -12.72 -103.98 -16.77
N ALA A 58 -12.56 -103.71 -18.07
CA ALA A 58 -11.84 -104.59 -19.00
C ALA A 58 -10.31 -104.39 -18.97
N LEU A 59 -9.84 -103.30 -18.36
CA LEU A 59 -8.46 -102.85 -18.46
C LEU A 59 -7.43 -103.88 -17.98
N ALA A 60 -7.69 -104.54 -16.85
CA ALA A 60 -6.76 -105.54 -16.29
C ALA A 60 -6.59 -106.74 -17.24
N ALA A 61 -7.69 -107.28 -17.76
CA ALA A 61 -7.66 -108.39 -18.71
C ALA A 61 -7.00 -107.99 -20.05
N ARG A 62 -7.30 -106.81 -20.57
CA ARG A 62 -6.70 -106.29 -21.81
C ARG A 62 -5.21 -105.99 -21.67
N THR A 63 -4.78 -105.48 -20.53
CA THR A 63 -3.36 -105.23 -20.23
C THR A 63 -2.59 -106.55 -20.05
N ALA A 64 -3.22 -107.57 -19.46
CA ALA A 64 -2.63 -108.90 -19.33
C ALA A 64 -2.38 -109.56 -20.70
N ALA A 65 -3.28 -109.33 -21.66
CA ALA A 65 -3.25 -109.92 -23.01
C ALA A 65 -2.32 -109.21 -24.02
N LEU A 66 -1.66 -108.10 -23.65
CA LEU A 66 -0.68 -107.44 -24.52
C LEU A 66 0.59 -108.28 -24.68
N GLU A 67 1.16 -108.28 -25.90
CA GLU A 67 2.45 -108.90 -26.18
C GLU A 67 3.57 -108.21 -25.38
N PRO A 68 4.59 -108.95 -24.87
CA PRO A 68 5.66 -108.37 -24.06
C PRO A 68 6.35 -107.16 -24.71
N ALA A 69 6.63 -107.23 -26.03
CA ALA A 69 7.24 -106.13 -26.76
C ALA A 69 6.36 -104.86 -26.80
N GLN A 70 5.03 -105.01 -26.84
CA GLN A 70 4.10 -103.87 -26.80
C GLN A 70 4.06 -103.23 -25.41
N VAL A 71 4.10 -104.06 -24.35
CA VAL A 71 4.18 -103.59 -22.97
C VAL A 71 5.47 -102.78 -22.76
N GLU A 72 6.61 -103.27 -23.25
CA GLU A 72 7.89 -102.57 -23.15
C GLU A 72 7.85 -101.18 -23.81
N VAL A 73 7.34 -101.10 -25.04
CA VAL A 73 7.25 -99.82 -25.77
C VAL A 73 6.31 -98.82 -25.06
N LEU A 74 5.11 -99.26 -24.66
CA LEU A 74 4.14 -98.37 -24.01
C LEU A 74 4.60 -97.93 -22.61
N THR A 75 5.21 -98.83 -21.84
CA THR A 75 5.77 -98.50 -20.52
C THR A 75 6.98 -97.59 -20.64
N ALA A 76 7.88 -97.82 -21.60
CA ALA A 76 9.03 -96.93 -21.86
C ALA A 76 8.57 -95.52 -22.27
N ARG A 77 7.55 -95.42 -23.14
CA ARG A 77 6.96 -94.13 -23.52
C ARG A 77 6.41 -93.40 -22.29
N TYR A 78 5.60 -94.07 -21.47
CA TYR A 78 5.08 -93.48 -20.24
C TYR A 78 6.19 -93.01 -19.30
N ALA A 79 7.23 -93.84 -19.09
CA ALA A 79 8.35 -93.49 -18.22
C ALA A 79 9.12 -92.25 -18.73
N SER A 80 9.30 -92.12 -20.05
CA SER A 80 9.92 -90.93 -20.66
C SER A 80 9.08 -89.67 -20.44
N GLN A 81 7.76 -89.76 -20.64
CA GLN A 81 6.85 -88.64 -20.40
C GLN A 81 6.82 -88.25 -18.91
N TRP A 82 6.79 -89.24 -18.01
CA TRP A 82 6.87 -89.01 -16.57
C TRP A 82 8.19 -88.36 -16.15
N GLY A 83 9.32 -88.79 -16.72
CA GLY A 83 10.63 -88.16 -16.48
C GLY A 83 10.67 -86.69 -16.86
N THR A 84 9.86 -86.27 -17.84
CA THR A 84 9.72 -84.85 -18.21
C THR A 84 8.88 -84.09 -17.18
N ALA A 85 7.76 -84.67 -16.75
CA ALA A 85 6.93 -84.08 -15.69
C ALA A 85 7.67 -83.97 -14.35
N LEU A 86 8.52 -84.95 -14.02
CA LEU A 86 9.33 -84.95 -12.79
C LEU A 86 10.22 -83.72 -12.66
N ARG A 87 10.78 -83.22 -13.76
CA ARG A 87 11.61 -82.01 -13.73
C ARG A 87 10.81 -80.77 -13.31
N LEU A 88 9.57 -80.65 -13.75
CA LEU A 88 8.67 -79.57 -13.32
C LEU A 88 8.26 -79.73 -11.87
N ILE A 89 8.02 -80.98 -11.45
CA ILE A 89 7.71 -81.31 -10.05
C ILE A 89 8.89 -80.94 -9.15
N GLU A 90 10.12 -81.10 -9.63
CA GLU A 90 11.32 -80.68 -8.92
C GLU A 90 11.44 -79.16 -8.82
N ASP A 91 11.08 -78.43 -9.89
CA ASP A 91 10.92 -76.97 -9.85
C ASP A 91 9.84 -76.55 -8.83
N ALA A 92 8.71 -77.27 -8.79
CA ALA A 92 7.65 -77.04 -7.81
C ALA A 92 8.11 -77.34 -6.37
N ARG A 93 8.97 -78.34 -6.14
CA ARG A 93 9.57 -78.61 -4.81
C ARG A 93 10.45 -77.46 -4.35
N ARG A 94 11.24 -76.88 -5.26
CA ARG A 94 12.06 -75.68 -4.97
C ARG A 94 11.18 -74.50 -4.57
N ILE A 95 10.07 -74.29 -5.28
CA ILE A 95 9.12 -73.21 -4.97
C ILE A 95 8.36 -73.49 -3.67
N GLU A 96 7.89 -74.72 -3.45
CA GLU A 96 7.15 -75.10 -2.25
C GLU A 96 7.97 -74.88 -0.97
N ALA A 97 9.30 -75.02 -1.03
CA ALA A 97 10.18 -74.68 0.09
C ALA A 97 10.02 -73.22 0.56
N ARG A 98 9.60 -72.31 -0.33
CA ARG A 98 9.36 -70.87 -0.09
C ARG A 98 7.89 -70.54 0.23
N LEU A 99 6.99 -71.53 0.19
CA LEU A 99 5.59 -71.40 0.56
C LEU A 99 5.36 -71.79 2.02
N LEU A 100 4.28 -71.30 2.61
CA LEU A 100 3.88 -71.56 3.98
C LEU A 100 3.18 -72.93 4.10
N GLN A 101 2.26 -73.22 3.18
CA GLN A 101 1.58 -74.52 3.15
C GLN A 101 2.39 -75.58 2.38
N ARG A 102 2.18 -76.83 2.76
CA ARG A 102 2.71 -78.02 2.06
C ARG A 102 1.61 -78.75 1.30
N GLY A 103 2.01 -79.59 0.35
CA GLY A 103 1.15 -80.48 -0.44
C GLY A 103 0.92 -80.04 -1.88
N PHE A 104 1.49 -78.92 -2.33
CA PHE A 104 1.38 -78.44 -3.71
C PHE A 104 2.08 -79.36 -4.70
N VAL A 105 3.28 -79.83 -4.34
CA VAL A 105 4.04 -80.79 -5.15
C VAL A 105 3.26 -82.10 -5.33
N ARG A 106 2.63 -82.58 -4.26
CA ARG A 106 1.81 -83.79 -4.31
C ARG A 106 0.59 -83.62 -5.21
N ALA A 107 -0.10 -82.48 -5.13
CA ALA A 107 -1.24 -82.18 -6.00
C ALA A 107 -0.82 -82.10 -7.47
N MET A 108 0.35 -81.51 -7.74
CA MET A 108 0.93 -81.45 -9.07
C MET A 108 1.33 -82.84 -9.59
N GLU A 109 1.96 -83.68 -8.77
CA GLU A 109 2.24 -85.09 -9.10
C GLU A 109 0.96 -85.85 -9.48
N ASP A 110 -0.11 -85.68 -8.71
CA ASP A 110 -1.40 -86.35 -8.96
C ASP A 110 -2.07 -85.83 -10.25
N THR A 111 -1.96 -84.52 -10.53
CA THR A 111 -2.49 -83.89 -11.75
C THR A 111 -1.77 -84.38 -13.00
N TRP A 112 -0.42 -84.40 -12.98
CA TRP A 112 0.37 -84.92 -14.09
C TRP A 112 0.15 -86.42 -14.30
N ALA A 113 0.01 -87.20 -13.22
CA ALA A 113 -0.31 -88.63 -13.33
C ALA A 113 -1.67 -88.84 -14.01
N ALA A 114 -2.65 -87.97 -13.78
CA ALA A 114 -3.97 -88.02 -14.42
C ALA A 114 -3.95 -87.66 -15.91
N LEU A 115 -3.06 -86.76 -16.33
CA LEU A 115 -2.90 -86.33 -17.73
C LEU A 115 -2.11 -87.31 -18.59
N LEU A 116 -1.14 -88.03 -18.00
CA LEU A 116 -0.26 -88.93 -18.73
C LEU A 116 -0.87 -90.34 -18.91
N PRO A 117 -0.66 -91.01 -20.06
CA PRO A 117 0.17 -90.59 -21.18
C PRO A 117 -0.53 -89.62 -22.13
N MET A 118 0.22 -88.69 -22.72
CA MET A 118 -0.31 -87.75 -23.72
C MET A 118 0.42 -87.90 -25.06
N ASP A 119 0.06 -87.08 -26.05
CA ASP A 119 0.82 -87.04 -27.31
C ASP A 119 2.18 -86.37 -27.07
N ASP A 120 3.26 -86.86 -27.69
CA ASP A 120 4.63 -86.39 -27.38
C ASP A 120 4.88 -84.99 -27.92
N ASP A 121 4.32 -84.63 -29.08
CA ASP A 121 4.43 -83.28 -29.64
C ASP A 121 3.65 -82.29 -28.78
N PHE A 122 2.47 -82.70 -28.29
CA PHE A 122 1.70 -81.91 -27.35
C PHE A 122 2.42 -81.72 -26.00
N LEU A 123 3.07 -82.77 -25.48
CA LEU A 123 3.87 -82.69 -24.26
C LEU A 123 5.07 -81.76 -24.45
N ALA A 124 5.78 -81.87 -25.58
CA ALA A 124 6.92 -81.00 -25.90
C ALA A 124 6.49 -79.53 -26.04
N ALA A 125 5.38 -79.25 -26.73
CA ALA A 125 4.84 -77.90 -26.87
C ALA A 125 4.39 -77.30 -25.53
N ARG A 126 3.79 -78.13 -24.65
CA ARG A 126 3.33 -77.68 -23.33
C ARG A 126 4.47 -77.36 -22.37
N LEU A 127 5.67 -77.89 -22.61
CA LEU A 127 6.80 -77.85 -21.67
C LEU A 127 8.03 -77.07 -22.17
N ALA A 128 7.97 -76.48 -23.37
CA ALA A 128 9.03 -75.62 -23.88
C ALA A 128 8.97 -74.22 -23.25
N PRO A 129 10.10 -73.64 -22.78
CA PRO A 129 11.48 -74.12 -22.87
C PRO A 129 11.87 -75.18 -21.82
N PHE A 130 12.80 -76.06 -22.18
CA PHE A 130 13.22 -77.22 -21.37
C PHE A 130 13.89 -76.84 -20.04
N SER A 131 13.55 -77.60 -18.98
CA SER A 131 14.12 -77.57 -17.62
C SER A 131 15.59 -78.06 -17.55
N PRO A 132 16.43 -77.59 -16.61
CA PRO A 132 16.10 -76.73 -15.45
C PRO A 132 15.86 -75.28 -15.84
N LEU A 133 14.70 -74.77 -15.42
CA LEU A 133 14.40 -73.36 -15.52
C LEU A 133 15.27 -72.58 -14.50
N PRO A 134 15.64 -71.32 -14.80
CA PRO A 134 16.31 -70.43 -13.85
C PRO A 134 15.61 -70.41 -12.48
N ASP A 135 16.38 -70.38 -11.39
CA ASP A 135 15.85 -70.38 -10.01
C ASP A 135 15.19 -69.05 -9.58
N SER A 136 15.13 -68.09 -10.50
CA SER A 136 14.49 -66.80 -10.26
C SER A 136 12.96 -66.96 -10.24
N LEU A 137 12.33 -66.58 -9.11
CA LEU A 137 10.87 -66.55 -9.01
C LEU A 137 10.23 -65.61 -10.03
N GLU A 138 10.90 -64.51 -10.38
CA GLU A 138 10.46 -63.60 -11.44
C GLU A 138 10.38 -64.33 -12.79
N TYR A 139 11.40 -65.11 -13.13
CA TYR A 139 11.39 -65.89 -14.36
C TYR A 139 10.28 -66.94 -14.32
N LEU A 140 10.20 -67.69 -13.23
CA LEU A 140 9.24 -68.79 -13.10
C LEU A 140 7.79 -68.28 -13.11
N ALA A 141 7.47 -67.18 -12.43
CA ALA A 141 6.13 -66.60 -12.41
C ALA A 141 5.68 -66.11 -13.80
N ASN A 142 6.59 -65.53 -14.57
CA ASN A 142 6.25 -64.86 -15.84
C ASN A 142 6.41 -65.76 -17.07
N LYS A 143 7.36 -66.70 -17.05
CA LYS A 143 7.83 -67.44 -18.23
C LYS A 143 7.77 -68.95 -18.09
N ALA A 144 7.45 -69.51 -16.91
CA ALA A 144 7.34 -70.96 -16.81
C ALA A 144 6.26 -71.50 -17.77
N PRO A 145 6.52 -72.63 -18.44
CA PRO A 145 5.63 -73.17 -19.46
C PRO A 145 4.34 -73.73 -18.84
N ASP A 146 4.43 -74.25 -17.62
CA ASP A 146 3.29 -74.76 -16.87
C ASP A 146 2.58 -73.65 -16.06
N THR A 147 1.26 -73.62 -16.13
CA THR A 147 0.44 -72.59 -15.45
C THR A 147 0.43 -72.78 -13.94
N ASP A 148 0.44 -74.01 -13.43
CA ASP A 148 0.45 -74.26 -11.99
C ASP A 148 1.81 -73.85 -11.40
N LEU A 149 2.90 -74.14 -12.13
CA LEU A 149 4.23 -73.67 -11.75
C LEU A 149 4.33 -72.13 -11.73
N ARG A 150 3.76 -71.44 -12.73
CA ARG A 150 3.68 -69.96 -12.74
C ARG A 150 2.91 -69.43 -11.53
N ARG A 151 1.77 -70.06 -11.19
CA ARG A 151 0.93 -69.68 -10.05
C ARG A 151 1.65 -69.87 -8.72
N LEU A 152 2.30 -71.01 -8.52
CA LEU A 152 3.10 -71.29 -7.32
C LEU A 152 4.28 -70.33 -7.20
N ALA A 153 4.98 -70.04 -8.31
CA ALA A 153 6.07 -69.08 -8.32
C ALA A 153 5.57 -67.66 -8.00
N ALA A 154 4.42 -67.25 -8.53
CA ALA A 154 3.80 -65.97 -8.20
C ALA A 154 3.44 -65.87 -6.71
N LEU A 155 2.88 -66.93 -6.12
CA LEU A 155 2.60 -67.00 -4.67
C LEU A 155 3.88 -66.81 -3.85
N ALA A 156 4.93 -67.59 -4.14
CA ALA A 156 6.21 -67.49 -3.44
C ALA A 156 6.85 -66.11 -3.61
N TRP A 157 6.77 -65.52 -4.81
CA TRP A 157 7.35 -64.20 -5.08
C TRP A 157 6.62 -63.09 -4.33
N VAL A 158 5.29 -63.17 -4.25
CA VAL A 158 4.47 -62.25 -3.47
C VAL A 158 4.74 -62.43 -1.97
N HIS A 159 4.97 -63.65 -1.51
CA HIS A 159 5.44 -63.87 -0.14
C HIS A 159 6.73 -63.08 0.10
N GLU A 160 7.76 -63.20 -0.73
CA GLU A 160 9.04 -62.47 -0.56
C GLU A 160 8.91 -60.93 -0.58
N GLY A 161 7.76 -60.36 -0.99
CA GLY A 161 7.49 -58.92 -0.93
C GLY A 161 8.13 -58.10 -2.05
N THR A 162 8.87 -58.73 -2.96
CA THR A 162 9.56 -58.09 -4.08
C THR A 162 8.84 -58.25 -5.42
N ALA A 163 7.63 -58.82 -5.41
CA ALA A 163 6.85 -59.14 -6.60
C ALA A 163 6.40 -57.93 -7.45
N SER A 164 6.31 -58.15 -8.76
CA SER A 164 5.71 -57.20 -9.70
C SER A 164 4.18 -57.05 -9.51
N ASN A 165 3.59 -56.01 -10.11
CA ASN A 165 2.14 -55.84 -10.10
C ASN A 165 1.39 -56.97 -10.83
N GLU A 166 2.01 -57.58 -11.85
CA GLU A 166 1.43 -58.72 -12.60
C GLU A 166 1.39 -59.99 -11.75
N ALA A 167 2.46 -60.26 -10.99
CA ALA A 167 2.48 -61.37 -10.05
C ALA A 167 1.44 -61.16 -8.93
N ARG A 168 1.31 -59.94 -8.42
CA ARG A 168 0.25 -59.59 -7.46
C ARG A 168 -1.16 -59.78 -8.04
N TYR A 169 -1.38 -59.39 -9.30
CA TYR A 169 -2.66 -59.60 -9.98
C TYR A 169 -2.97 -61.09 -10.13
N THR A 170 -1.97 -61.89 -10.50
CA THR A 170 -2.09 -63.36 -10.57
C THR A 170 -2.52 -63.93 -9.21
N VAL A 171 -1.84 -63.55 -8.12
CA VAL A 171 -2.18 -64.03 -6.77
C VAL A 171 -3.58 -63.56 -6.33
N ARG A 172 -4.02 -62.35 -6.69
CA ARG A 172 -5.40 -61.90 -6.44
C ARG A 172 -6.43 -62.78 -7.12
N SER A 173 -6.18 -63.20 -8.36
CA SER A 173 -7.09 -64.12 -9.06
C SER A 173 -7.19 -65.49 -8.35
N LEU A 174 -6.10 -65.95 -7.73
CA LEU A 174 -6.05 -67.21 -6.99
C LEU A 174 -6.83 -67.18 -5.67
N LEU A 175 -7.15 -66.00 -5.14
CA LEU A 175 -7.99 -65.85 -3.93
C LEU A 175 -9.41 -66.40 -4.12
N HIS A 176 -9.89 -66.39 -5.37
CA HIS A 176 -11.21 -66.88 -5.75
C HIS A 176 -11.23 -68.39 -6.09
N GLU A 177 -10.07 -69.05 -6.09
CA GLU A 177 -10.03 -70.51 -6.15
C GLU A 177 -10.42 -71.14 -4.81
N ASP A 178 -10.45 -72.47 -4.74
CA ASP A 178 -10.78 -73.20 -3.52
C ASP A 178 -9.56 -73.96 -2.96
N GLY A 179 -9.62 -74.26 -1.67
CA GLY A 179 -8.62 -75.07 -0.98
C GLY A 179 -7.30 -74.32 -0.70
N ARG A 180 -6.18 -75.05 -0.76
CA ARG A 180 -4.87 -74.58 -0.29
C ARG A 180 -4.35 -73.37 -1.07
N VAL A 181 -4.64 -73.29 -2.37
CA VAL A 181 -4.19 -72.20 -3.24
C VAL A 181 -4.78 -70.86 -2.79
N ALA A 182 -6.08 -70.83 -2.49
CA ALA A 182 -6.73 -69.61 -2.02
C ALA A 182 -6.28 -69.20 -0.62
N VAL A 183 -6.04 -70.17 0.27
CA VAL A 183 -5.45 -69.91 1.59
C VAL A 183 -4.03 -69.37 1.45
N GLU A 184 -3.21 -69.90 0.54
CA GLU A 184 -1.85 -69.40 0.32
C GLU A 184 -1.87 -67.98 -0.27
N ALA A 185 -2.77 -67.74 -1.24
CA ALA A 185 -2.99 -66.42 -1.82
C ALA A 185 -3.38 -65.39 -0.76
N MET A 186 -4.32 -65.75 0.13
CA MET A 186 -4.68 -64.94 1.28
C MET A 186 -3.44 -64.59 2.11
N LEU A 187 -2.68 -65.61 2.56
CA LEU A 187 -1.51 -65.41 3.41
C LEU A 187 -0.43 -64.55 2.72
N ALA A 188 -0.21 -64.72 1.42
CA ALA A 188 0.74 -63.96 0.63
C ALA A 188 0.36 -62.47 0.52
N LEU A 189 -0.92 -62.21 0.23
CA LEU A 189 -1.45 -60.86 0.06
C LEU A 189 -1.52 -60.10 1.39
N THR A 190 -1.68 -60.81 2.51
CA THR A 190 -1.78 -60.20 3.83
C THR A 190 -0.46 -60.09 4.58
N ARG A 191 0.69 -60.41 3.99
CA ARG A 191 2.01 -60.20 4.62
C ARG A 191 2.35 -58.72 4.77
N TRP A 192 3.12 -58.37 5.80
CA TRP A 192 3.43 -56.97 6.12
C TRP A 192 4.23 -56.29 4.99
N HIS A 193 5.12 -57.03 4.33
CA HIS A 193 5.87 -56.56 3.17
C HIS A 193 4.97 -56.18 1.97
N THR A 194 3.77 -56.75 1.90
CA THR A 194 2.90 -56.68 0.71
C THR A 194 1.67 -55.79 0.94
N VAL A 195 1.06 -55.86 2.13
CA VAL A 195 -0.23 -55.24 2.47
C VAL A 195 -0.26 -53.74 2.22
N PHE A 196 0.79 -53.01 2.57
CA PHE A 196 0.77 -51.55 2.47
C PHE A 196 0.92 -51.03 1.03
N SER A 197 1.29 -51.91 0.09
CA SER A 197 1.34 -51.60 -1.35
C SER A 197 0.05 -51.98 -2.10
N LEU A 198 -0.84 -52.75 -1.46
CA LEU A 198 -1.98 -53.40 -2.12
C LEU A 198 -3.31 -52.82 -1.65
N ARG A 199 -4.05 -52.20 -2.59
CA ARG A 199 -5.45 -51.81 -2.37
C ARG A 199 -6.38 -52.98 -2.69
N LEU A 200 -6.79 -53.71 -1.65
CA LEU A 200 -7.79 -54.77 -1.75
C LEU A 200 -9.21 -54.19 -1.87
N ASN A 201 -9.99 -54.71 -2.81
CA ASN A 201 -11.40 -54.35 -2.97
C ASN A 201 -12.27 -54.99 -1.87
N PRO A 202 -13.53 -54.54 -1.67
CA PRO A 202 -14.38 -55.08 -0.61
C PRO A 202 -14.66 -56.59 -0.71
N GLU A 203 -14.79 -57.12 -1.92
CA GLU A 203 -15.04 -58.55 -2.17
C GLU A 203 -13.82 -59.42 -1.77
N GLU A 204 -12.62 -58.97 -2.12
CA GLU A 204 -11.35 -59.62 -1.74
C GLU A 204 -11.15 -59.59 -0.24
N ARG A 205 -11.45 -58.46 0.43
CA ARG A 205 -11.39 -58.37 1.90
C ARG A 205 -12.35 -59.35 2.55
N GLU A 206 -13.56 -59.47 2.03
CA GLU A 206 -14.55 -60.43 2.53
C GLU A 206 -14.12 -61.87 2.29
N ARG A 207 -13.56 -62.19 1.11
CA ARG A 207 -13.02 -63.52 0.82
C ARG A 207 -11.87 -63.88 1.75
N ILE A 208 -10.93 -62.96 1.99
CA ILE A 208 -9.84 -63.14 2.97
C ILE A 208 -10.42 -63.38 4.37
N ARG A 209 -11.41 -62.59 4.79
CA ARG A 209 -12.06 -62.74 6.10
C ARG A 209 -12.64 -64.14 6.29
N VAL A 210 -13.36 -64.65 5.28
CA VAL A 210 -13.97 -65.98 5.31
C VAL A 210 -12.91 -67.09 5.32
N LEU A 211 -11.90 -66.99 4.45
CA LEU A 211 -10.81 -67.97 4.40
C LEU A 211 -10.02 -68.02 5.71
N ALA A 212 -9.71 -66.85 6.29
CA ALA A 212 -8.95 -66.74 7.54
C ALA A 212 -9.67 -67.42 8.71
N LEU A 213 -10.99 -67.21 8.85
CA LEU A 213 -11.80 -67.88 9.87
C LEU A 213 -11.85 -69.41 9.65
N GLY A 214 -11.89 -69.86 8.40
CA GLY A 214 -11.94 -71.28 8.06
C GLY A 214 -10.67 -72.07 8.40
N VAL A 215 -9.52 -71.41 8.57
CA VAL A 215 -8.23 -72.06 8.87
C VAL A 215 -7.61 -71.60 10.20
N LEU A 216 -8.37 -70.91 11.05
CA LEU A 216 -7.87 -70.34 12.31
C LEU A 216 -7.38 -71.42 13.29
N ASP A 217 -8.01 -72.59 13.28
CA ASP A 217 -7.68 -73.72 14.14
C ASP A 217 -6.56 -74.62 13.58
N VAL A 218 -6.04 -74.33 12.39
CA VAL A 218 -4.95 -75.10 11.79
C VAL A 218 -3.62 -74.65 12.41
N PRO A 219 -2.89 -75.49 13.16
CA PRO A 219 -1.74 -75.04 13.96
C PRO A 219 -0.62 -74.37 13.14
N GLU A 220 -0.41 -74.82 11.90
CA GLU A 220 0.67 -74.36 11.03
C GLU A 220 0.44 -72.94 10.47
N VAL A 221 -0.82 -72.53 10.29
CA VAL A 221 -1.19 -71.26 9.64
C VAL A 221 -2.09 -70.37 10.48
N GLY A 222 -2.64 -70.86 11.60
CA GLY A 222 -3.68 -70.19 12.38
C GLY A 222 -3.31 -68.78 12.85
N SER A 223 -2.09 -68.56 13.34
CA SER A 223 -1.63 -67.21 13.73
C SER A 223 -1.51 -66.25 12.54
N ARG A 224 -1.03 -66.73 11.38
CA ARG A 224 -0.98 -65.91 10.16
C ARG A 224 -2.36 -65.66 9.57
N ALA A 225 -3.29 -66.61 9.72
CA ALA A 225 -4.70 -66.42 9.37
C ALA A 225 -5.35 -65.35 10.27
N ALA A 226 -5.01 -65.34 11.57
CA ALA A 226 -5.47 -64.30 12.48
C ALA A 226 -4.95 -62.90 12.09
N VAL A 227 -3.67 -62.80 11.69
CA VAL A 227 -3.09 -61.57 11.10
C VAL A 227 -3.83 -61.15 9.83
N ALA A 228 -4.07 -62.11 8.93
CA ALA A 228 -4.78 -61.87 7.68
C ALA A 228 -6.18 -61.28 7.93
N TRP A 229 -6.91 -61.86 8.89
CA TRP A 229 -8.22 -61.36 9.32
C TRP A 229 -8.12 -59.94 9.87
N ALA A 230 -7.22 -59.68 10.83
CA ALA A 230 -7.12 -58.39 11.51
C ALA A 230 -6.80 -57.24 10.53
N ARG A 231 -5.93 -57.50 9.55
CA ARG A 231 -5.50 -56.49 8.56
C ARG A 231 -6.60 -56.09 7.57
N VAL A 232 -7.50 -57.00 7.20
CA VAL A 232 -8.54 -56.71 6.21
C VAL A 232 -9.84 -56.16 6.81
N THR A 233 -10.13 -56.48 8.07
CA THR A 233 -11.36 -56.05 8.73
C THR A 233 -11.22 -54.66 9.35
N GLY A 234 -10.08 -54.35 9.98
CA GLY A 234 -9.93 -53.15 10.79
C GLY A 234 -10.93 -53.08 11.96
N GLN A 235 -11.54 -54.22 12.30
CA GLN A 235 -12.50 -54.38 13.39
C GLN A 235 -11.79 -54.95 14.61
N GLU A 236 -12.41 -54.79 15.78
CA GLU A 236 -11.89 -55.44 16.99
C GLU A 236 -11.87 -56.97 16.80
N PRO A 237 -10.72 -57.63 17.01
CA PRO A 237 -10.60 -59.07 16.79
C PRO A 237 -11.47 -59.85 17.77
N THR A 238 -12.13 -60.90 17.26
CA THR A 238 -12.90 -61.84 18.10
C THR A 238 -11.97 -62.58 19.05
N GLU A 239 -12.51 -63.15 20.14
CA GLU A 239 -11.70 -63.88 21.13
C GLU A 239 -10.87 -65.01 20.51
N ALA A 240 -11.41 -65.71 19.51
CA ALA A 240 -10.67 -66.75 18.79
C ALA A 240 -9.49 -66.17 17.99
N VAL A 241 -9.68 -65.02 17.33
CA VAL A 241 -8.62 -64.32 16.58
C VAL A 241 -7.58 -63.76 17.53
N LYS A 242 -7.98 -63.11 18.64
CA LYS A 242 -7.08 -62.62 19.69
C LYS A 242 -6.23 -63.75 20.27
N ALA A 243 -6.83 -64.89 20.61
CA ALA A 243 -6.11 -66.05 21.10
C ALA A 243 -5.07 -66.57 20.09
N ALA A 244 -5.42 -66.62 18.80
CA ALA A 244 -4.49 -67.04 17.74
C ALA A 244 -3.35 -66.03 17.52
N LEU A 245 -3.62 -64.72 17.64
CA LEU A 245 -2.59 -63.67 17.58
C LEU A 245 -1.62 -63.80 18.76
N HIS A 246 -2.12 -63.98 19.99
CA HIS A 246 -1.27 -64.18 21.18
C HIS A 246 -0.43 -65.45 21.08
N ARG A 247 -0.97 -66.55 20.56
CA ARG A 247 -0.17 -67.77 20.28
C ARG A 247 1.00 -67.48 19.34
N GLY A 248 0.78 -66.63 18.33
CA GLY A 248 1.83 -66.22 17.39
C GLY A 248 2.86 -65.27 18.00
N LEU A 249 2.41 -64.34 18.86
CA LEU A 249 3.27 -63.40 19.58
C LEU A 249 4.29 -64.11 20.49
N TYR A 250 3.88 -65.20 21.14
CA TYR A 250 4.78 -66.02 21.97
C TYR A 250 5.39 -67.22 21.21
N GLY A 251 5.26 -67.23 19.88
CA GLY A 251 5.79 -68.28 19.02
C GLY A 251 7.30 -68.20 18.81
N ILE A 252 7.83 -69.22 18.13
CA ILE A 252 9.27 -69.32 17.78
C ILE A 252 9.58 -68.55 16.48
N ASP A 253 8.61 -68.43 15.58
CA ASP A 253 8.77 -67.79 14.28
C ASP A 253 8.76 -66.26 14.41
N ALA A 254 9.91 -65.63 14.16
CA ALA A 254 10.12 -64.20 14.31
C ALA A 254 9.22 -63.36 13.39
N ASP A 255 8.97 -63.83 12.15
CA ASP A 255 8.09 -63.12 11.20
C ASP A 255 6.65 -63.12 11.72
N VAL A 256 6.16 -64.27 12.20
CA VAL A 256 4.81 -64.38 12.76
C VAL A 256 4.67 -63.53 14.01
N ARG A 257 5.67 -63.58 14.90
CA ARG A 257 5.68 -62.76 16.11
C ARG A 257 5.59 -61.28 15.80
N PHE A 258 6.40 -60.80 14.85
CA PHE A 258 6.37 -59.41 14.40
C PHE A 258 5.00 -59.03 13.79
N GLU A 259 4.43 -59.88 12.93
CA GLU A 259 3.12 -59.61 12.33
C GLU A 259 1.98 -59.60 13.35
N CYS A 260 2.01 -60.51 14.32
CA CYS A 260 1.08 -60.53 15.44
C CYS A 260 1.25 -59.29 16.33
N ALA A 261 2.49 -58.88 16.61
CA ALA A 261 2.79 -57.67 17.39
C ALA A 261 2.23 -56.41 16.70
N LEU A 262 2.34 -56.31 15.38
CA LEU A 262 1.72 -55.22 14.61
C LEU A 262 0.19 -55.20 14.74
N CYS A 263 -0.46 -56.37 14.72
CA CYS A 263 -1.92 -56.47 14.84
C CYS A 263 -2.44 -56.27 16.27
N LEU A 264 -1.61 -56.56 17.29
CA LEU A 264 -1.93 -56.36 18.70
C LEU A 264 -1.44 -55.01 19.25
N GLU A 265 -0.79 -54.20 18.42
CA GLU A 265 -0.16 -52.93 18.82
C GLU A 265 0.85 -53.11 19.97
N ASP A 266 1.59 -54.23 20.00
CA ASP A 266 2.62 -54.49 20.99
C ASP A 266 3.90 -53.69 20.65
N GLU A 267 4.02 -52.52 21.27
CA GLU A 267 5.16 -51.62 21.07
C GLU A 267 6.52 -52.26 21.39
N VAL A 268 6.58 -53.19 22.35
CA VAL A 268 7.86 -53.75 22.81
C VAL A 268 8.45 -54.64 21.75
N GLU A 269 7.65 -55.57 21.22
CA GLU A 269 8.09 -56.48 20.16
C GLU A 269 8.33 -55.74 18.84
N VAL A 270 7.48 -54.78 18.47
CA VAL A 270 7.68 -53.99 17.25
C VAL A 270 8.95 -53.13 17.34
N ALA A 271 9.27 -52.57 18.51
CA ALA A 271 10.49 -51.78 18.69
C ALA A 271 11.78 -52.60 18.57
N GLN A 272 11.77 -53.92 18.83
CA GLN A 272 12.95 -54.78 18.60
C GLN A 272 13.37 -54.80 17.13
N ALA A 273 12.42 -54.65 16.20
CA ALA A 273 12.69 -54.63 14.76
C ALA A 273 13.40 -53.34 14.29
N LEU A 274 13.56 -52.33 15.16
CA LEU A 274 14.41 -51.16 14.88
C LEU A 274 15.90 -51.53 14.77
N ASP A 275 16.32 -52.66 15.31
CA ASP A 275 17.70 -53.18 15.24
C ASP A 275 17.89 -54.15 14.06
N SER A 276 16.90 -54.27 13.17
CA SER A 276 17.00 -55.09 11.96
C SER A 276 18.09 -54.57 11.01
N PRO A 277 18.86 -55.45 10.35
CA PRO A 277 19.79 -55.04 9.30
C PRO A 277 19.10 -54.59 8.01
N ASP A 278 17.81 -54.90 7.85
CA ASP A 278 17.02 -54.46 6.69
C ASP A 278 16.45 -53.05 6.90
N GLU A 279 16.95 -52.11 6.10
CA GLU A 279 16.53 -50.71 6.10
C GLU A 279 15.03 -50.55 5.83
N ARG A 280 14.41 -51.40 5.01
CA ARG A 280 12.98 -51.32 4.72
C ARG A 280 12.15 -51.66 5.96
N THR A 281 12.54 -52.71 6.68
CA THR A 281 11.96 -53.06 7.99
C THR A 281 12.09 -51.90 8.95
N VAL A 282 13.28 -51.30 9.10
CA VAL A 282 13.50 -50.19 10.03
C VAL A 282 12.65 -48.98 9.68
N THR A 283 12.64 -48.54 8.42
CA THR A 283 11.80 -47.42 7.98
C THR A 283 10.32 -47.70 8.21
N PHE A 284 9.85 -48.92 7.93
CA PHE A 284 8.46 -49.31 8.18
C PHE A 284 8.11 -49.20 9.68
N VAL A 285 8.93 -49.82 10.53
CA VAL A 285 8.74 -49.82 11.99
C VAL A 285 8.74 -48.40 12.55
N ARG A 286 9.64 -47.52 12.09
CA ARG A 286 9.68 -46.11 12.49
C ARG A 286 8.38 -45.38 12.18
N ARG A 287 7.81 -45.60 10.99
CA ARG A 287 6.54 -44.98 10.57
C ARG A 287 5.36 -45.51 11.38
N THR A 288 5.30 -46.82 11.62
CA THR A 288 4.28 -47.45 12.45
C THR A 288 4.33 -46.95 13.89
N LEU A 289 5.50 -47.01 14.54
CA LEU A 289 5.68 -46.55 15.91
C LEU A 289 5.46 -45.03 16.04
N SER A 290 5.75 -44.26 14.99
CA SER A 290 5.46 -42.82 14.95
C SER A 290 3.95 -42.57 14.96
N GLY A 291 3.20 -43.30 14.12
CA GLY A 291 1.74 -43.25 14.08
C GLY A 291 1.07 -43.65 15.39
N TRP A 292 1.67 -44.58 16.13
CA TRP A 292 1.23 -44.96 17.48
C TRP A 292 1.63 -43.94 18.56
N GLY A 293 2.59 -43.05 18.27
CA GLY A 293 3.13 -42.14 19.28
C GLY A 293 3.99 -42.84 20.34
N SER A 294 4.71 -43.90 19.96
CA SER A 294 5.47 -44.72 20.91
C SER A 294 6.59 -43.95 21.60
N ARG A 295 6.58 -43.96 22.94
CA ARG A 295 7.65 -43.37 23.76
C ARG A 295 9.02 -44.00 23.50
N ARG A 296 9.06 -45.32 23.25
CA ARG A 296 10.31 -46.06 22.96
C ARG A 296 10.98 -45.58 21.68
N LEU A 297 10.18 -45.23 20.67
CA LEU A 297 10.70 -44.65 19.44
C LEU A 297 11.37 -43.31 19.70
N PHE A 298 10.72 -42.44 20.50
CA PHE A 298 11.26 -41.12 20.82
C PHE A 298 12.53 -41.19 21.69
N ASP A 299 12.60 -42.12 22.64
CA ASP A 299 13.82 -42.39 23.42
C ASP A 299 14.98 -42.82 22.51
N ARG A 300 14.70 -43.70 21.54
CA ARG A 300 15.69 -44.14 20.54
C ARG A 300 16.10 -43.01 19.60
N LEU A 301 15.15 -42.20 19.15
CA LEU A 301 15.38 -41.02 18.31
C LEU A 301 16.27 -40.00 19.04
N LYS A 302 15.99 -39.75 20.33
CA LYS A 302 16.81 -38.88 21.18
C LYS A 302 18.24 -39.38 21.33
N LYS A 303 18.42 -40.69 21.52
CA LYS A 303 19.74 -41.31 21.70
C LYS A 303 20.56 -41.35 20.41
N ASP A 304 20.03 -42.00 19.37
CA ASP A 304 20.79 -42.40 18.18
C ASP A 304 20.22 -41.84 16.86
N GLY A 305 19.22 -40.96 16.93
CA GLY A 305 18.55 -40.41 15.76
C GLY A 305 19.38 -39.46 14.91
N ASP A 306 19.13 -39.48 13.60
CA ASP A 306 19.66 -38.57 12.61
C ASP A 306 18.55 -37.78 11.88
N ALA A 307 18.94 -36.91 10.95
CA ALA A 307 17.98 -36.09 10.23
C ALA A 307 17.03 -36.92 9.36
N ARG A 308 17.48 -38.06 8.80
CA ARG A 308 16.62 -38.93 8.00
C ARG A 308 15.55 -39.60 8.86
N PHE A 309 15.94 -40.10 10.03
CA PHE A 309 15.03 -40.71 11.00
C PHE A 309 13.96 -39.68 11.42
N VAL A 310 14.33 -38.43 11.74
CA VAL A 310 13.34 -37.38 12.05
C VAL A 310 12.35 -37.17 10.90
N LYS A 311 12.82 -37.11 9.65
CA LYS A 311 11.95 -36.94 8.47
C LYS A 311 10.95 -38.09 8.31
N GLU A 312 11.37 -39.31 8.60
CA GLU A 312 10.50 -40.51 8.59
C GLU A 312 9.45 -40.44 9.70
N VAL A 313 9.84 -40.01 10.91
CA VAL A 313 8.92 -39.85 12.05
C VAL A 313 7.87 -38.77 11.79
N LEU A 314 8.30 -37.57 11.37
CA LEU A 314 7.41 -36.43 11.14
C LEU A 314 6.30 -36.69 10.11
N ARG A 315 6.52 -37.62 9.17
CA ARG A 315 5.54 -37.93 8.12
C ARG A 315 4.25 -38.54 8.67
N ASP A 316 4.34 -39.36 9.71
CA ASP A 316 3.21 -40.12 10.25
C ASP A 316 2.95 -39.79 11.73
N LEU A 317 3.62 -38.78 12.29
CA LEU A 317 3.42 -38.35 13.68
C LEU A 317 2.00 -37.77 13.85
N PRO A 318 1.23 -38.20 14.86
CA PRO A 318 -0.11 -37.67 15.09
C PRO A 318 -0.08 -36.20 15.53
N SER A 319 -1.18 -35.50 15.28
CA SER A 319 -1.41 -34.12 15.72
C SER A 319 -2.65 -34.09 16.64
N PRO A 320 -2.53 -33.68 17.92
CA PRO A 320 -1.35 -33.15 18.60
C PRO A 320 -0.20 -34.15 18.77
N PRO A 321 1.06 -33.68 18.84
CA PRO A 321 2.20 -34.55 19.06
C PRO A 321 2.10 -35.22 20.45
N PRO A 322 2.45 -36.50 20.55
CA PRO A 322 2.46 -37.24 21.80
C PRO A 322 3.60 -36.76 22.71
N GLU A 323 3.47 -37.05 24.00
CA GLU A 323 4.44 -36.63 25.01
C GLU A 323 5.86 -37.15 24.71
N GLY A 324 6.86 -36.27 24.79
CA GLY A 324 8.25 -36.59 24.50
C GLY A 324 8.65 -36.50 23.03
N ALA A 325 7.69 -36.48 22.09
CA ALA A 325 7.99 -36.38 20.65
C ALA A 325 8.71 -35.08 20.31
N LEU A 326 8.18 -33.93 20.76
CA LEU A 326 8.80 -32.63 20.50
C LEU A 326 10.23 -32.57 21.04
N GLU A 327 10.44 -33.05 22.27
CA GLU A 327 11.77 -33.06 22.88
C GLU A 327 12.77 -33.89 22.07
N ALA A 328 12.37 -35.07 21.59
CA ALA A 328 13.23 -35.92 20.76
C ALA A 328 13.56 -35.26 19.41
N LEU A 329 12.56 -34.66 18.75
CA LEU A 329 12.73 -33.95 17.47
C LEU A 329 13.70 -32.78 17.60
N LEU A 330 13.49 -31.92 18.60
CA LEU A 330 14.35 -30.75 18.84
C LEU A 330 15.76 -31.17 19.27
N THR A 331 15.90 -32.25 20.06
CA THR A 331 17.22 -32.77 20.46
C THR A 331 18.06 -33.20 19.26
N VAL A 332 17.45 -33.88 18.27
CA VAL A 332 18.15 -34.23 17.02
C VAL A 332 18.51 -32.97 16.24
N SER A 333 17.58 -32.01 16.15
CA SER A 333 17.82 -30.76 15.42
C SER A 333 18.96 -29.93 16.00
N VAL A 334 19.12 -29.89 17.32
CA VAL A 334 20.25 -29.20 17.97
C VAL A 334 21.59 -29.86 17.60
N ARG A 335 21.64 -31.19 17.49
CA ARG A 335 22.86 -31.92 17.08
C ARG A 335 23.25 -31.70 15.62
N ARG A 336 22.31 -31.31 14.77
CA ARG A 336 22.50 -31.06 13.33
C ARG A 336 21.79 -29.76 12.92
N PRO A 337 22.34 -28.58 13.29
CA PRO A 337 21.73 -27.29 12.97
C PRO A 337 21.44 -27.16 11.47
N GLY A 338 20.27 -26.63 11.12
CA GLY A 338 19.83 -26.41 9.73
C GLY A 338 19.28 -27.63 8.98
N ALA A 339 19.72 -28.85 9.28
CA ALA A 339 19.34 -30.04 8.50
C ALA A 339 17.84 -30.40 8.55
N LEU A 340 17.11 -29.86 9.54
CA LEU A 340 15.72 -30.17 9.84
C LEU A 340 14.78 -28.95 9.82
N ALA A 341 15.30 -27.75 9.55
CA ALA A 341 14.51 -26.52 9.63
C ALA A 341 13.27 -26.56 8.70
N ASP A 342 13.47 -27.00 7.45
CA ASP A 342 12.39 -27.11 6.44
C ASP A 342 11.28 -28.10 6.81
N GLN A 343 11.54 -29.06 7.70
CA GLN A 343 10.55 -30.04 8.14
C GLN A 343 9.93 -29.66 9.49
N LEU A 344 10.70 -29.01 10.36
CA LEU A 344 10.22 -28.53 11.65
C LEU A 344 9.30 -27.32 11.51
N LEU A 345 9.53 -26.42 10.54
CA LEU A 345 8.69 -25.24 10.37
C LEU A 345 7.24 -25.60 9.97
N PRO A 346 6.98 -26.46 8.96
CA PRO A 346 5.61 -26.91 8.67
C PRO A 346 4.97 -27.66 9.84
N PHE A 347 5.74 -28.46 10.58
CA PHE A 347 5.27 -29.14 11.78
C PHE A 347 4.86 -28.16 12.88
N ALA A 348 5.69 -27.14 13.15
CA ALA A 348 5.41 -26.07 14.10
C ALA A 348 4.15 -25.28 13.69
N LYS A 349 4.04 -24.90 12.40
CA LYS A 349 2.91 -24.16 11.83
C LYS A 349 1.58 -24.94 11.79
N GLN A 350 1.54 -26.24 12.11
CA GLN A 350 0.28 -26.97 12.31
C GLN A 350 -0.56 -26.40 13.46
N ARG A 351 0.08 -25.63 14.35
CA ARG A 351 -0.54 -25.04 15.53
C ARG A 351 0.06 -23.65 15.82
N PRO A 352 -0.76 -22.62 16.06
CA PRO A 352 -0.27 -21.32 16.54
C PRO A 352 0.58 -21.45 17.81
N PHE A 353 1.60 -20.63 17.97
CA PHE A 353 2.56 -20.76 19.08
C PHE A 353 1.90 -20.70 20.48
N HIS A 354 0.88 -19.85 20.66
CA HIS A 354 0.12 -19.72 21.90
C HIS A 354 -0.69 -20.98 22.27
N GLU A 355 -1.04 -21.84 21.31
CA GLU A 355 -1.77 -23.09 21.57
C GLU A 355 -0.84 -24.24 22.03
N TRP A 356 0.48 -24.04 21.99
CA TRP A 356 1.42 -24.99 22.59
C TRP A 356 1.43 -24.87 24.10
N LYS A 357 1.67 -25.99 24.81
CA LYS A 357 1.84 -25.95 26.26
C LYS A 357 3.07 -25.13 26.63
N HIS A 358 3.06 -24.45 27.78
CA HIS A 358 4.20 -23.64 28.24
C HIS A 358 5.53 -24.39 28.24
N GLU A 359 5.55 -25.66 28.67
CA GLU A 359 6.77 -26.49 28.62
C GLU A 359 7.31 -26.67 27.19
N ASP A 360 6.41 -26.79 26.21
CA ASP A 360 6.76 -26.96 24.80
C ASP A 360 7.20 -25.65 24.16
N GLN A 361 6.58 -24.52 24.53
CA GLN A 361 7.05 -23.17 24.17
C GLN A 361 8.48 -22.95 24.67
N GLN A 362 8.77 -23.34 25.93
CA GLN A 362 10.12 -23.26 26.51
C GLN A 362 11.12 -24.23 25.86
N ARG A 363 10.68 -25.40 25.39
CA ARG A 363 11.52 -26.30 24.56
C ARG A 363 11.87 -25.64 23.22
N TRP A 364 10.89 -25.03 22.55
CA TRP A 364 11.10 -24.28 21.31
C TRP A 364 12.03 -23.07 21.51
N ALA A 365 11.89 -22.32 22.60
CA ALA A 365 12.78 -21.20 22.94
C ALA A 365 14.24 -21.66 23.18
N ARG A 366 14.44 -22.78 23.90
CA ARG A 366 15.78 -23.37 24.07
C ARG A 366 16.37 -23.84 22.75
N TRP A 367 15.56 -24.41 21.88
CA TRP A 367 15.99 -24.78 20.52
C TRP A 367 16.35 -23.54 19.69
N ALA A 368 15.56 -22.47 19.79
CA ALA A 368 15.81 -21.22 19.08
C ALA A 368 17.20 -20.67 19.40
N ARG A 369 17.53 -20.54 20.68
CA ARG A 369 18.86 -20.10 21.16
C ARG A 369 20.02 -20.97 20.68
N ALA A 370 19.76 -22.26 20.45
CA ALA A 370 20.80 -23.20 20.05
C ALA A 370 21.00 -23.27 18.53
N VAL A 371 19.99 -22.92 17.73
CA VAL A 371 19.96 -23.25 16.29
C VAL A 371 19.68 -22.04 15.40
N LEU A 372 18.76 -21.14 15.76
CA LEU A 372 18.23 -20.12 14.83
C LEU A 372 19.30 -19.16 14.30
N ARG A 373 20.23 -18.69 15.15
CA ARG A 373 21.37 -17.83 14.74
C ARG A 373 22.20 -18.37 13.59
N ASP A 374 22.27 -19.68 13.43
CA ASP A 374 23.10 -20.34 12.42
C ASP A 374 22.28 -20.77 11.18
N LEU A 375 20.97 -20.49 11.16
CA LEU A 375 20.09 -20.70 10.00
C LEU A 375 20.16 -19.53 9.01
N PRO A 376 19.70 -19.74 7.75
CA PRO A 376 19.42 -18.64 6.85
C PRO A 376 18.43 -17.65 7.48
N ALA A 377 18.67 -16.35 7.30
CA ALA A 377 17.86 -15.30 7.91
C ALA A 377 16.38 -15.37 7.51
N GLU A 378 16.07 -15.78 6.28
CA GLU A 378 14.70 -16.01 5.82
C GLU A 378 14.00 -17.08 6.66
N THR A 379 14.65 -18.22 6.88
CA THR A 379 14.11 -19.31 7.70
C THR A 379 13.96 -18.89 9.17
N ALA A 380 14.92 -18.15 9.72
CA ALA A 380 14.82 -17.64 11.09
C ALA A 380 13.64 -16.67 11.25
N LEU A 381 13.47 -15.75 10.29
CA LEU A 381 12.34 -14.83 10.24
C LEU A 381 11.00 -15.57 10.14
N ASP A 382 10.95 -16.67 9.40
CA ASP A 382 9.77 -17.52 9.24
C ASP A 382 9.35 -18.21 10.55
N PHE A 383 10.34 -18.67 11.34
CA PHE A 383 10.09 -19.22 12.68
C PHE A 383 9.63 -18.13 13.64
N PHE A 384 10.30 -16.97 13.65
CA PHE A 384 9.86 -15.84 14.48
C PHE A 384 8.44 -15.39 14.11
N ALA A 385 8.13 -15.31 12.83
CA ALA A 385 6.81 -14.95 12.34
C ALA A 385 5.71 -15.89 12.81
N TRP A 386 5.99 -17.20 12.85
CA TRP A 386 5.10 -18.18 13.44
C TRP A 386 4.91 -17.94 14.95
N THR A 387 5.98 -17.65 15.70
CA THR A 387 5.87 -17.34 17.13
C THR A 387 5.11 -16.04 17.41
N ALA A 388 5.24 -15.05 16.54
CA ALA A 388 4.60 -13.74 16.62
C ALA A 388 3.25 -13.71 15.88
N THR A 389 2.55 -14.85 15.77
CA THR A 389 1.20 -14.90 15.17
C THR A 389 0.19 -14.25 16.11
N PRO A 390 -0.60 -13.23 15.68
CA PRO A 390 -1.52 -12.53 16.55
C PRO A 390 -2.58 -13.48 17.09
N THR A 391 -2.92 -13.27 18.35
CA THR A 391 -4.00 -13.99 19.04
C THR A 391 -5.20 -13.07 19.15
N GLU A 392 -6.34 -13.45 18.58
CA GLU A 392 -7.55 -12.63 18.66
C GLU A 392 -8.09 -12.62 20.11
N GLY A 393 -7.99 -11.46 20.77
CA GLY A 393 -8.64 -11.22 22.07
C GLY A 393 -7.99 -11.88 23.29
N VAL A 394 -6.78 -12.44 23.16
CA VAL A 394 -6.02 -13.03 24.27
C VAL A 394 -4.66 -12.35 24.35
N GLU A 395 -4.37 -11.72 25.49
CA GLU A 395 -3.03 -11.21 25.77
C GLU A 395 -2.07 -12.39 26.00
N PRO A 396 -0.89 -12.41 25.36
CA PRO A 396 0.09 -13.46 25.57
C PRO A 396 0.56 -13.46 27.02
N SER A 397 0.84 -14.65 27.57
CA SER A 397 1.39 -14.74 28.94
C SER A 397 2.81 -14.15 28.98
N GLU A 398 3.29 -13.82 30.19
CA GLU A 398 4.68 -13.34 30.36
C GLU A 398 5.69 -14.38 29.85
N GLU A 399 5.43 -15.66 30.09
CA GLU A 399 6.29 -16.77 29.66
C GLU A 399 6.23 -17.00 28.14
N GLU A 400 5.05 -16.85 27.52
CA GLU A 400 4.92 -16.91 26.06
C GLU A 400 5.71 -15.79 25.41
N THR A 401 5.59 -14.59 25.99
CA THR A 401 6.31 -13.40 25.57
C THR A 401 7.82 -13.60 25.68
N GLU A 402 8.33 -14.11 26.80
CA GLU A 402 9.75 -14.45 26.98
C GLU A 402 10.24 -15.47 25.94
N ALA A 403 9.45 -16.52 25.68
CA ALA A 403 9.78 -17.52 24.69
C ALA A 403 9.84 -16.93 23.26
N MET A 404 8.90 -16.06 22.89
CA MET A 404 8.89 -15.33 21.62
C MET A 404 10.11 -14.40 21.50
N TRP A 405 10.52 -13.71 22.56
CA TRP A 405 11.70 -12.84 22.54
C TRP A 405 12.98 -13.61 22.21
N CYS A 406 13.09 -14.87 22.64
CA CYS A 406 14.22 -15.73 22.25
C CYS A 406 14.28 -15.94 20.72
N PHE A 407 13.13 -16.06 20.06
CA PHE A 407 13.08 -16.15 18.60
C PHE A 407 13.45 -14.82 17.93
N LEU A 408 13.01 -13.69 18.50
CA LEU A 408 13.37 -12.38 17.98
C LEU A 408 14.87 -12.14 18.05
N GLU A 409 15.48 -12.33 19.23
CA GLU A 409 16.91 -12.14 19.48
C GLU A 409 17.76 -12.98 18.52
N GLU A 410 17.44 -14.26 18.37
CA GLU A 410 18.20 -15.15 17.48
C GLU A 410 17.95 -14.84 15.99
N THR A 411 16.77 -14.31 15.64
CA THR A 411 16.49 -13.81 14.29
C THR A 411 17.30 -12.56 13.98
N VAL A 412 17.50 -11.66 14.95
CA VAL A 412 18.42 -10.53 14.82
C VAL A 412 19.82 -11.03 14.51
N HIS A 413 20.33 -12.01 15.28
CA HIS A 413 21.66 -12.58 15.03
C HIS A 413 21.79 -13.25 13.65
N ALA A 414 20.75 -13.94 13.18
CA ALA A 414 20.72 -14.50 11.84
C ALA A 414 20.78 -13.40 10.76
N LEU A 415 20.02 -12.30 10.93
CA LEU A 415 20.04 -11.13 10.04
C LEU A 415 21.39 -10.38 10.06
N GLU A 416 22.04 -10.28 11.22
CA GLU A 416 23.38 -9.67 11.34
C GLU A 416 24.44 -10.43 10.54
N ARG A 417 24.38 -11.76 10.57
CA ARG A 417 25.31 -12.66 9.86
C ARG A 417 25.01 -12.79 8.37
N ALA A 418 23.77 -12.52 7.97
CA ALA A 418 23.32 -12.64 6.59
C ALA A 418 24.04 -11.66 5.66
N THR A 419 24.16 -12.06 4.39
CA THR A 419 24.68 -11.14 3.37
C THR A 419 23.70 -9.99 3.14
N ALA A 420 24.16 -8.84 2.65
CA ALA A 420 23.27 -7.71 2.40
C ALA A 420 22.13 -8.04 1.41
N LYS A 421 22.40 -8.94 0.46
CA LYS A 421 21.38 -9.47 -0.47
C LYS A 421 20.29 -10.25 0.27
N ASP A 422 20.68 -11.14 1.18
CA ASP A 422 19.74 -11.96 1.95
C ASP A 422 18.93 -11.08 2.93
N ARG A 423 19.58 -10.12 3.59
CA ARG A 423 18.89 -9.10 4.40
C ARG A 423 17.86 -8.32 3.57
N SER A 424 18.24 -7.86 2.38
CA SER A 424 17.33 -7.14 1.49
C SER A 424 16.11 -7.98 1.11
N ALA A 425 16.28 -9.29 0.90
CA ALA A 425 15.16 -10.21 0.66
C ALA A 425 14.25 -10.31 1.90
N CYS A 426 14.82 -10.49 3.10
CA CYS A 426 14.07 -10.52 4.34
C CYS A 426 13.27 -9.22 4.58
N PHE A 427 13.87 -8.04 4.37
CA PHE A 427 13.18 -6.77 4.59
C PHE A 427 11.97 -6.56 3.68
N LYS A 428 12.01 -7.11 2.46
CA LYS A 428 10.90 -7.05 1.51
C LYS A 428 9.78 -8.03 1.85
N ASP A 429 10.11 -9.12 2.53
CA ASP A 429 9.17 -10.16 2.94
C ASP A 429 8.06 -9.60 3.84
N PHE A 430 6.85 -10.15 3.72
CA PHE A 430 5.72 -9.75 4.53
C PHE A 430 5.90 -10.12 6.01
N GLN A 431 6.61 -11.21 6.31
CA GLN A 431 6.88 -11.64 7.68
C GLN A 431 7.73 -10.65 8.47
N PHE A 432 8.53 -9.82 7.80
CA PHE A 432 9.32 -8.77 8.46
C PHE A 432 8.47 -7.69 9.12
N VAL A 433 7.19 -7.56 8.74
CA VAL A 433 6.22 -6.69 9.41
C VAL A 433 6.05 -7.10 10.87
N ARG A 434 6.04 -8.40 11.17
CA ARG A 434 5.96 -8.91 12.54
C ARG A 434 7.21 -8.53 13.33
N PHE A 435 8.37 -8.61 12.68
CA PHE A 435 9.65 -8.20 13.29
C PHE A 435 9.59 -6.73 13.68
N LEU A 436 9.18 -5.85 12.77
CA LEU A 436 9.02 -4.43 13.05
C LEU A 436 7.97 -4.16 14.13
N HIS A 437 6.88 -4.93 14.18
CA HIS A 437 5.86 -4.78 15.22
C HIS A 437 6.41 -5.03 16.63
N HIS A 438 7.28 -6.02 16.79
CA HIS A 438 7.88 -6.38 18.08
C HIS A 438 9.26 -5.75 18.33
N ALA A 439 9.80 -4.96 17.39
CA ALA A 439 11.11 -4.34 17.53
C ALA A 439 11.16 -3.35 18.72
N GLY A 440 11.99 -3.66 19.72
CA GLY A 440 12.25 -2.84 20.90
C GLY A 440 13.41 -1.87 20.70
N VAL A 441 13.98 -1.40 21.82
CA VAL A 441 15.09 -0.43 21.83
C VAL A 441 16.37 -1.03 21.23
N ASP A 442 16.64 -2.31 21.49
CA ASP A 442 17.84 -2.95 20.98
C ASP A 442 17.71 -3.26 19.48
N GLU A 443 16.55 -3.73 19.02
CA GLU A 443 16.27 -3.91 17.59
C GLU A 443 16.31 -2.58 16.83
N GLN A 444 15.84 -1.48 17.43
CA GLN A 444 15.94 -0.14 16.86
C GLN A 444 17.38 0.27 16.57
N ARG A 445 18.34 -0.06 17.46
CA ARG A 445 19.76 0.18 17.23
C ARG A 445 20.27 -0.64 16.05
N ARG A 446 19.84 -1.89 15.89
CA ARG A 446 20.22 -2.73 14.74
C ARG A 446 19.63 -2.24 13.43
N LEU A 447 18.36 -1.82 13.45
CA LEU A 447 17.71 -1.19 12.30
C LEU A 447 18.44 0.10 11.90
N ASN A 448 18.92 0.89 12.87
CA ASN A 448 19.73 2.07 12.62
C ASN A 448 21.06 1.73 11.92
N ASP A 449 21.76 0.69 12.36
CA ASP A 449 22.99 0.20 11.75
C ASP A 449 22.73 -0.32 10.31
N TRP A 450 21.71 -1.17 10.13
CA TRP A 450 21.37 -1.74 8.83
C TRP A 450 20.86 -0.70 7.83
N ALA A 451 20.21 0.37 8.28
CA ALA A 451 19.80 1.46 7.41
C ALA A 451 20.98 2.28 6.86
N ARG A 452 22.18 2.13 7.42
CA ARG A 452 23.42 2.76 6.94
C ARG A 452 24.25 1.84 6.06
N ASP A 453 23.84 0.59 5.89
CA ASP A 453 24.47 -0.35 4.97
C ASP A 453 24.03 -0.04 3.52
N PRO A 454 24.95 0.38 2.62
CA PRO A 454 24.58 0.81 1.27
C PRO A 454 23.87 -0.28 0.45
N ASP A 455 24.11 -1.55 0.75
CA ASP A 455 23.59 -2.67 -0.04
C ASP A 455 22.18 -3.13 0.41
N SER A 456 21.76 -2.80 1.64
CA SER A 456 20.47 -3.25 2.21
C SER A 456 19.58 -2.12 2.75
N ALA A 457 20.10 -0.91 2.89
CA ALA A 457 19.40 0.26 3.42
C ALA A 457 18.09 0.57 2.69
N GLU A 458 18.09 0.59 1.35
CA GLU A 458 16.89 0.96 0.58
C GLU A 458 15.70 0.04 0.88
N ALA A 459 15.94 -1.28 0.93
CA ALA A 459 14.90 -2.26 1.21
C ALA A 459 14.36 -2.12 2.65
N LEU A 460 15.23 -1.80 3.62
CA LEU A 460 14.80 -1.55 4.99
C LEU A 460 13.96 -0.27 5.11
N LEU A 461 14.41 0.82 4.47
CA LEU A 461 13.70 2.10 4.48
C LEU A 461 12.34 1.98 3.79
N GLU A 462 12.26 1.24 2.70
CA GLU A 462 11.00 0.88 2.05
C GLU A 462 10.08 0.12 3.02
N ALA A 463 10.59 -0.90 3.71
CA ALA A 463 9.83 -1.67 4.69
C ALA A 463 9.28 -0.79 5.84
N LEU A 464 10.08 0.16 6.34
CA LEU A 464 9.67 1.09 7.40
C LEU A 464 8.60 2.08 6.93
N LEU A 465 8.69 2.60 5.71
CA LEU A 465 7.68 3.51 5.16
C LEU A 465 6.35 2.79 4.89
N VAL A 466 6.40 1.54 4.45
CA VAL A 466 5.20 0.73 4.15
C VAL A 466 4.64 0.04 5.41
N PHE A 467 5.43 -0.06 6.49
CA PHE A 467 5.07 -0.74 7.73
C PHE A 467 3.70 -0.34 8.31
N PRO A 468 3.29 0.95 8.40
CA PRO A 468 1.95 1.29 8.89
C PRO A 468 0.83 0.57 8.15
N SER A 469 0.87 0.57 6.82
CA SER A 469 -0.14 -0.07 5.97
C SER A 469 -0.09 -1.61 6.06
N ARG A 470 1.11 -2.20 6.08
CA ARG A 470 1.26 -3.67 6.21
C ARG A 470 0.89 -4.18 7.60
N ARG A 471 1.11 -3.37 8.64
CA ARG A 471 0.72 -3.68 10.02
C ARG A 471 -0.80 -3.81 10.13
N GLU A 472 -1.54 -2.89 9.51
CA GLU A 472 -3.00 -2.97 9.42
C GLU A 472 -3.44 -4.24 8.67
N GLN A 473 -2.81 -4.56 7.53
CA GLN A 473 -3.08 -5.78 6.78
C GLN A 473 -2.79 -7.07 7.57
N ALA A 474 -1.78 -7.04 8.43
CA ALA A 474 -1.40 -8.17 9.28
C ALA A 474 -2.31 -8.35 10.51
N GLY A 475 -3.33 -7.51 10.69
CA GLY A 475 -4.32 -7.63 11.77
C GLY A 475 -3.85 -7.08 13.12
N PHE A 476 -2.72 -6.36 13.18
CA PHE A 476 -2.21 -5.76 14.41
C PHE A 476 -2.95 -4.43 14.71
N GLY A 477 -4.16 -4.52 15.24
CA GLY A 477 -5.01 -3.36 15.57
C GLY A 477 -4.61 -2.59 16.85
N GLY A 478 -4.89 -1.29 16.86
CA GLY A 478 -5.30 -0.53 18.06
C GLY A 478 -4.26 -0.04 19.08
N SER A 479 -3.14 -0.72 19.36
CA SER A 479 -2.42 -0.41 20.62
C SER A 479 -1.30 0.63 20.55
N ASP A 480 -0.77 0.98 19.37
CA ASP A 480 0.32 1.98 19.30
C ASP A 480 0.50 2.57 17.90
N SER A 481 -0.35 3.53 17.51
CA SER A 481 -0.21 4.21 16.23
C SER A 481 1.19 4.85 16.07
N GLY A 482 1.82 5.30 17.17
CA GLY A 482 3.13 5.94 17.19
C GLY A 482 4.33 5.01 17.00
N HIS A 483 4.17 3.68 17.07
CA HIS A 483 5.31 2.75 16.94
C HIS A 483 6.05 2.88 15.62
N SER A 484 5.30 3.00 14.51
CA SER A 484 5.89 3.17 13.17
C SER A 484 6.73 4.46 13.07
N ALA A 485 6.24 5.55 13.64
CA ALA A 485 6.95 6.81 13.76
C ALA A 485 8.23 6.66 14.60
N ARG A 486 8.17 5.97 15.74
CA ARG A 486 9.35 5.74 16.59
C ARG A 486 10.43 4.94 15.87
N LEU A 487 10.08 3.89 15.13
CA LEU A 487 11.05 3.12 14.36
C LEU A 487 11.74 3.97 13.29
N LEU A 488 10.97 4.74 12.52
CA LEU A 488 11.53 5.64 11.50
C LEU A 488 12.47 6.68 12.13
N MET A 489 12.08 7.28 13.25
CA MET A 489 12.90 8.27 13.96
C MET A 489 14.14 7.63 14.59
N ALA A 490 14.03 6.42 15.14
CA ALA A 490 15.18 5.69 15.68
C ALA A 490 16.21 5.38 14.58
N VAL A 491 15.77 5.09 13.36
CA VAL A 491 16.66 4.92 12.20
C VAL A 491 17.30 6.24 11.76
N TRP A 492 16.55 7.34 11.82
CA TRP A 492 17.05 8.68 11.50
C TRP A 492 18.09 9.20 12.51
N GLU A 493 17.95 8.86 13.79
CA GLU A 493 18.82 9.34 14.85
C GLU A 493 20.28 8.88 14.71
N GLY A 494 21.21 9.66 15.27
CA GLY A 494 22.63 9.31 15.36
C GLY A 494 23.52 9.88 14.23
N PRO A 495 24.82 9.53 14.23
CA PRO A 495 25.77 10.03 13.25
C PRO A 495 25.46 9.50 11.83
N ALA A 496 26.03 10.16 10.83
CA ALA A 496 25.93 9.78 9.41
C ALA A 496 24.51 9.87 8.79
N GLN A 497 23.64 10.74 9.30
CA GLN A 497 22.31 11.05 8.72
C GLN A 497 22.35 11.31 7.21
N HIS A 498 23.42 11.92 6.70
CA HIS A 498 23.60 12.20 5.27
C HIS A 498 23.54 10.94 4.39
N LEU A 499 23.85 9.75 4.92
CA LEU A 499 23.74 8.48 4.20
C LEU A 499 22.28 8.06 3.97
N LEU A 500 21.36 8.52 4.81
CA LEU A 500 19.93 8.19 4.73
C LEU A 500 19.17 9.10 3.77
N VAL A 501 19.65 10.33 3.54
CA VAL A 501 18.92 11.38 2.80
C VAL A 501 18.56 10.96 1.38
N ALA A 502 19.54 10.49 0.60
CA ALA A 502 19.30 10.13 -0.80
C ALA A 502 18.45 8.83 -0.97
N PRO A 503 18.68 7.75 -0.20
CA PRO A 503 17.79 6.60 -0.16
C PRO A 503 16.35 6.95 0.25
N LEU A 504 16.15 7.69 1.34
CA LEU A 504 14.83 8.11 1.79
C LEU A 504 14.12 8.95 0.73
N SER A 505 14.80 9.94 0.13
CA SER A 505 14.20 10.79 -0.91
C SER A 505 13.67 9.97 -2.10
N ARG A 506 14.39 8.90 -2.49
CA ARG A 506 13.93 8.00 -3.54
C ARG A 506 12.72 7.17 -3.11
N MET A 507 12.74 6.60 -1.90
CA MET A 507 11.64 5.75 -1.41
C MET A 507 10.37 6.57 -1.17
N VAL A 508 10.49 7.75 -0.57
CA VAL A 508 9.35 8.65 -0.32
C VAL A 508 8.72 9.12 -1.63
N ARG A 509 9.50 9.31 -2.72
CA ARG A 509 8.96 9.66 -4.06
C ARG A 509 8.15 8.53 -4.69
N GLN A 510 8.55 7.29 -4.46
CA GLN A 510 7.85 6.11 -4.97
C GLN A 510 6.62 5.77 -4.12
N TRP A 511 6.50 6.38 -2.93
CA TRP A 511 5.45 6.08 -1.98
C TRP A 511 4.17 6.88 -2.27
N GLY A 512 3.08 6.15 -2.57
CA GLY A 512 1.75 6.70 -2.83
C GLY A 512 0.94 7.02 -1.56
N PRO A 513 -0.34 7.42 -1.70
CA PRO A 513 -1.23 7.71 -0.58
C PRO A 513 -1.72 6.41 0.10
N TYR A 514 -0.85 5.77 0.88
CA TYR A 514 -1.19 4.60 1.71
C TYR A 514 -1.66 5.02 3.12
N SER A 515 -2.33 4.10 3.83
CA SER A 515 -2.72 4.29 5.23
C SER A 515 -1.49 4.45 6.14
N GLY A 516 -1.58 5.36 7.11
CA GLY A 516 -0.51 5.66 8.08
C GLY A 516 0.49 6.73 7.67
N ARG A 517 0.33 7.38 6.50
CA ARG A 517 1.14 8.55 6.09
C ARG A 517 1.16 9.68 7.12
N GLU A 518 0.01 10.03 7.67
CA GLU A 518 -0.10 11.13 8.63
C GLU A 518 0.76 10.90 9.88
N VAL A 519 0.85 9.65 10.37
CA VAL A 519 1.65 9.31 11.54
C VAL A 519 3.14 9.54 11.29
N LEU A 520 3.65 9.12 10.13
CA LEU A 520 5.05 9.34 9.77
C LEU A 520 5.33 10.82 9.50
N LEU A 521 4.39 11.51 8.84
CA LEU A 521 4.48 12.95 8.59
C LEU A 521 4.53 13.75 9.90
N ASP A 522 3.70 13.41 10.89
CA ASP A 522 3.69 14.03 12.21
C ASP A 522 5.02 13.84 12.94
N ALA A 523 5.63 12.65 12.84
CA ALA A 523 6.94 12.38 13.44
C ALA A 523 8.05 13.22 12.79
N VAL A 524 8.07 13.29 11.45
CA VAL A 524 9.01 14.14 10.70
C VAL A 524 8.80 15.61 11.08
N TRP A 525 7.56 16.06 11.22
CA TRP A 525 7.23 17.41 11.65
C TRP A 525 7.71 17.72 13.07
N GLN A 526 7.47 16.83 14.03
CA GLN A 526 7.99 16.97 15.39
C GLN A 526 9.53 17.02 15.42
N ARG A 527 10.20 16.21 14.60
CA ARG A 527 11.67 16.26 14.47
C ARG A 527 12.14 17.57 13.87
N PHE A 528 11.48 18.05 12.82
CA PHE A 528 11.76 19.33 12.17
C PHE A 528 11.66 20.51 13.15
N GLN A 529 10.68 20.49 14.06
CA GLN A 529 10.52 21.51 15.09
C GLN A 529 11.62 21.44 16.16
N SER A 530 11.89 20.24 16.67
CA SER A 530 12.79 20.01 17.81
C SER A 530 14.29 20.10 17.46
N HIS A 531 14.67 19.84 16.21
CA HIS A 531 16.08 19.78 15.79
C HIS A 531 16.37 20.72 14.60
N PRO A 532 16.62 22.02 14.85
CA PRO A 532 16.86 23.01 13.79
C PRO A 532 18.01 22.67 12.83
N SER A 533 19.06 22.01 13.33
CA SER A 533 20.22 21.61 12.52
C SER A 533 19.91 20.51 11.50
N GLU A 534 18.84 19.74 11.70
CA GLU A 534 18.48 18.61 10.83
C GLU A 534 17.46 19.00 9.74
N ARG A 535 16.86 20.20 9.85
CA ARG A 535 15.76 20.65 8.98
C ARG A 535 16.06 20.51 7.49
N GLY A 536 17.25 20.92 7.05
CA GLY A 536 17.62 20.83 5.63
C GLY A 536 17.74 19.38 5.13
N ALA A 537 18.30 18.50 5.96
CA ALA A 537 18.38 17.07 5.66
C ALA A 537 16.99 16.43 5.61
N LEU A 538 16.10 16.78 6.55
CA LEU A 538 14.71 16.31 6.58
C LEU A 538 13.92 16.76 5.33
N LEU A 539 13.99 18.05 4.97
CA LEU A 539 13.30 18.56 3.78
C LEU A 539 13.82 17.92 2.48
N THR A 540 15.10 17.56 2.45
CA THR A 540 15.69 16.85 1.30
C THR A 540 15.26 15.38 1.25
N ALA A 541 15.31 14.68 2.40
CA ALA A 541 14.94 13.28 2.53
C ALA A 541 13.44 13.04 2.30
N PHE A 542 12.60 13.98 2.72
CA PHE A 542 11.13 13.90 2.59
C PHE A 542 10.58 14.93 1.60
N ALA A 543 11.33 15.22 0.53
CA ALA A 543 10.95 16.22 -0.48
C ALA A 543 9.50 16.10 -0.99
N PRO A 544 8.95 14.90 -1.26
CA PRO A 544 7.54 14.75 -1.69
C PRO A 544 6.50 15.13 -0.63
N TRP A 545 6.88 15.23 0.64
CA TRP A 545 6.00 15.64 1.73
C TRP A 545 6.19 17.10 2.13
N ARG A 546 7.05 17.85 1.43
CA ARG A 546 7.38 19.22 1.80
C ARG A 546 6.14 20.11 1.88
N ASP A 547 5.23 20.02 0.92
CA ASP A 547 4.02 20.85 0.90
C ASP A 547 3.14 20.56 2.13
N ALA A 548 3.05 19.30 2.55
CA ALA A 548 2.31 18.90 3.75
C ALA A 548 3.03 19.37 5.04
N LEU A 549 4.36 19.33 5.08
CA LEU A 549 5.14 19.91 6.18
C LEU A 549 5.00 21.44 6.23
N TRP A 550 4.91 22.09 5.07
CA TRP A 550 4.70 23.53 4.95
C TRP A 550 3.29 23.92 5.44
N GLU A 551 2.26 23.15 5.09
CA GLU A 551 0.92 23.33 5.64
C GLU A 551 0.91 23.18 7.17
N LYS A 552 1.61 22.17 7.72
CA LYS A 552 1.77 22.04 9.18
C LYS A 552 2.51 23.22 9.80
N GLN A 553 3.55 23.74 9.16
CA GLN A 553 4.24 24.96 9.60
C GLN A 553 3.28 26.16 9.64
N ARG A 554 2.50 26.38 8.59
CA ARG A 554 1.53 27.48 8.53
C ARG A 554 0.42 27.37 9.57
N ASN A 555 -0.01 26.14 9.86
CA ASN A 555 -1.03 25.89 10.88
C ASN A 555 -0.47 26.09 12.30
N ALA A 556 0.78 25.73 12.54
CA ALA A 556 1.44 25.90 13.83
C ALA A 556 1.90 27.34 14.09
N GLU A 557 2.31 28.05 13.05
CA GLU A 557 2.80 29.43 13.11
C GLU A 557 2.13 30.28 12.01
N PRO A 558 1.14 31.11 12.38
CA PRO A 558 0.45 31.95 11.40
C PRO A 558 1.29 33.14 10.91
N ASP A 559 2.38 33.55 11.60
CA ASP A 559 3.24 34.63 11.10
C ASP A 559 4.14 34.13 9.95
N ALA A 560 3.79 34.53 8.73
CA ALA A 560 4.55 34.21 7.52
C ALA A 560 6.03 34.65 7.58
N LEU A 561 6.37 35.67 8.37
CA LEU A 561 7.76 36.07 8.56
C LEU A 561 8.55 35.02 9.36
N VAL A 562 7.96 34.47 10.42
CA VAL A 562 8.60 33.42 11.25
C VAL A 562 8.71 32.12 10.45
N CYS A 563 7.67 31.78 9.68
CA CYS A 563 7.70 30.65 8.74
C CYS A 563 8.81 30.81 7.70
N PHE A 564 8.91 31.98 7.06
CA PHE A 564 9.99 32.29 6.13
C PHE A 564 11.35 32.10 6.78
N GLN A 565 11.60 32.76 7.92
CA GLN A 565 12.88 32.69 8.66
C GLN A 565 13.27 31.25 9.05
N THR A 566 12.28 30.40 9.29
CA THR A 566 12.47 28.99 9.65
C THR A 566 12.87 28.14 8.43
N TRP A 567 12.38 28.48 7.24
CA TRP A 567 12.47 27.63 6.04
C TRP A 567 13.51 28.09 5.02
N TRP A 568 13.70 29.39 4.80
CA TRP A 568 14.45 29.87 3.63
C TRP A 568 15.92 29.40 3.59
N ARG A 569 16.56 29.17 4.75
CA ARG A 569 17.94 28.66 4.84
C ARG A 569 18.05 27.15 4.63
N VAL A 570 16.97 26.42 4.86
CA VAL A 570 16.97 24.95 4.94
C VAL A 570 16.19 24.30 3.80
N ASP A 571 15.38 25.06 3.07
CA ASP A 571 14.61 24.56 1.93
C ASP A 571 15.53 24.22 0.75
N PRO A 572 15.55 22.96 0.28
CA PRO A 572 16.34 22.58 -0.89
C PRO A 572 15.94 23.33 -2.17
N GLU A 573 14.67 23.73 -2.34
CA GLU A 573 14.23 24.54 -3.50
C GLU A 573 14.69 26.00 -3.45
N GLY A 574 15.31 26.40 -2.34
CA GLY A 574 15.96 27.70 -2.19
C GLY A 574 15.01 28.82 -1.77
N LEU A 575 15.52 30.04 -1.89
CA LEU A 575 14.89 31.24 -1.31
C LEU A 575 13.56 31.63 -1.98
N TYR A 576 13.42 31.38 -3.29
CA TYR A 576 12.33 31.96 -4.08
C TYR A 576 10.92 31.45 -3.71
N PRO A 577 10.66 30.14 -3.58
CA PRO A 577 9.34 29.66 -3.13
C PRO A 577 8.93 30.25 -1.78
N GLN A 578 9.90 30.37 -0.86
CA GLN A 578 9.68 30.98 0.45
C GLN A 578 9.41 32.48 0.35
N ALA A 579 10.08 33.19 -0.56
CA ALA A 579 9.79 34.59 -0.86
C ALA A 579 8.38 34.79 -1.43
N GLN A 580 7.90 33.87 -2.29
CA GLN A 580 6.53 33.90 -2.79
C GLN A 580 5.52 33.78 -1.65
N HIS A 581 5.71 32.83 -0.73
CA HIS A 581 4.82 32.67 0.43
C HIS A 581 4.90 33.83 1.42
N LEU A 582 6.07 34.41 1.63
CA LEU A 582 6.26 35.58 2.50
C LEU A 582 5.46 36.79 2.01
N LEU A 583 5.42 37.00 0.69
CA LEU A 583 4.85 38.19 0.07
C LEU A 583 3.43 37.99 -0.49
N ALA A 584 2.96 36.75 -0.62
CA ALA A 584 1.59 36.45 -1.04
C ALA A 584 0.58 37.08 -0.07
N ASP A 585 -0.32 37.91 -0.60
CA ASP A 585 -1.38 38.60 0.14
C ASP A 585 -0.91 39.32 1.41
N ALA A 586 0.34 39.82 1.42
CA ALA A 586 0.92 40.49 2.58
C ALA A 586 0.16 41.81 2.89
N PRO A 587 -0.39 41.97 4.10
CA PRO A 587 -1.00 43.23 4.52
C PRO A 587 0.02 44.38 4.48
N LEU A 588 -0.44 45.56 4.07
CA LEU A 588 0.43 46.74 3.90
C LEU A 588 1.17 47.12 5.19
N ASP A 589 0.56 46.94 6.36
CA ASP A 589 1.16 47.28 7.65
C ASP A 589 2.37 46.41 8.04
N VAL A 590 2.49 45.19 7.51
CA VAL A 590 3.62 44.28 7.78
C VAL A 590 4.59 44.14 6.60
N LEU A 591 4.22 44.65 5.42
CA LEU A 591 4.97 44.45 4.18
C LEU A 591 6.41 44.98 4.27
N SER A 592 6.64 46.18 4.81
CA SER A 592 8.00 46.75 4.96
C SER A 592 8.93 45.83 5.77
N ARG A 593 8.42 45.25 6.86
CA ARG A 593 9.18 44.30 7.71
C ARG A 593 9.52 43.03 6.94
N ARG A 594 8.57 42.51 6.14
CA ARG A 594 8.77 41.31 5.31
C ARG A 594 9.76 41.57 4.15
N LEU A 595 9.66 42.71 3.48
CA LEU A 595 10.59 43.11 2.41
C LEU A 595 12.02 43.24 2.92
N ARG A 596 12.24 43.82 4.11
CA ARG A 596 13.58 43.89 4.72
C ARG A 596 14.15 42.51 5.01
N ALA A 597 13.35 41.61 5.59
CA ALA A 597 13.78 40.24 5.87
C ALA A 597 14.10 39.46 4.57
N LEU A 598 13.32 39.68 3.51
CA LEU A 598 13.62 39.12 2.19
C LEU A 598 14.92 39.67 1.62
N TRP A 599 15.15 40.97 1.76
CA TRP A 599 16.38 41.60 1.30
C TRP A 599 17.59 41.03 2.02
N ASP A 600 17.55 40.94 3.35
CA ASP A 600 18.64 40.37 4.13
C ASP A 600 18.92 38.89 3.77
N ALA A 601 17.87 38.11 3.48
CA ALA A 601 18.03 36.74 3.00
C ALA A 601 18.62 36.67 1.58
N ALA A 602 18.22 37.56 0.66
CA ALA A 602 18.77 37.63 -0.67
C ALA A 602 20.24 38.07 -0.67
N GLU A 603 20.58 39.02 0.21
CA GLU A 603 21.95 39.49 0.47
C GLU A 603 22.87 38.36 0.97
N GLU A 604 22.37 37.47 1.81
CA GLU A 604 23.09 36.27 2.26
C GLU A 604 23.20 35.24 1.12
N ALA A 605 22.12 35.01 0.38
CA ALA A 605 22.04 33.99 -0.66
C ALA A 605 22.84 34.33 -1.93
N VAL A 606 23.01 35.61 -2.30
CA VAL A 606 23.62 36.02 -3.58
C VAL A 606 25.05 35.51 -3.78
N GLY A 607 25.79 35.27 -2.69
CA GLY A 607 27.15 34.74 -2.73
C GLY A 607 27.24 33.26 -3.11
N THR A 608 26.12 32.53 -3.06
CA THR A 608 26.07 31.09 -3.38
C THR A 608 25.04 30.74 -4.45
N ARG A 609 23.92 31.48 -4.51
CA ARG A 609 22.77 31.26 -5.39
C ARG A 609 22.30 32.60 -5.99
N PRO A 610 23.09 33.20 -6.89
CA PRO A 610 22.84 34.55 -7.39
C PRO A 610 21.53 34.68 -8.18
N ARG A 611 21.13 33.66 -8.96
CA ARG A 611 19.91 33.76 -9.78
C ARG A 611 18.64 33.62 -8.93
N THR A 612 18.64 32.72 -7.95
CA THR A 612 17.53 32.55 -7.00
C THR A 612 17.38 33.76 -6.09
N ALA A 613 18.50 34.35 -5.65
CA ALA A 613 18.48 35.59 -4.88
C ALA A 613 17.86 36.73 -5.70
N SER A 614 18.28 36.89 -6.96
CA SER A 614 17.77 37.94 -7.82
C SER A 614 16.30 37.76 -8.20
N LEU A 615 15.86 36.52 -8.46
CA LEU A 615 14.46 36.18 -8.67
C LEU A 615 13.59 36.46 -7.41
N SER A 616 14.15 36.23 -6.22
CA SER A 616 13.50 36.59 -4.95
C SER A 616 13.36 38.11 -4.78
N VAL A 617 14.41 38.86 -5.11
CA VAL A 617 14.43 40.34 -5.08
C VAL A 617 13.43 40.92 -6.08
N SER A 618 13.33 40.37 -7.29
CA SER A 618 12.35 40.83 -8.28
C SER A 618 10.92 40.65 -7.77
N LYS A 619 10.60 39.52 -7.12
CA LYS A 619 9.30 39.33 -6.46
C LYS A 619 9.04 40.37 -5.37
N GLY A 620 10.07 40.70 -4.58
CA GLY A 620 10.02 41.81 -3.61
C GLY A 620 9.75 43.17 -4.25
N ALA A 621 10.41 43.47 -5.37
CA ALA A 621 10.21 44.71 -6.12
C ALA A 621 8.77 44.85 -6.63
N TRP A 622 8.18 43.78 -7.16
CA TRP A 622 6.78 43.77 -7.58
C TRP A 622 5.80 43.93 -6.43
N ALA A 623 6.07 43.32 -5.27
CA ALA A 623 5.24 43.53 -4.08
C ALA A 623 5.32 44.98 -3.57
N LEU A 624 6.52 45.58 -3.60
CA LEU A 624 6.71 46.99 -3.26
C LEU A 624 6.02 47.92 -4.26
N LEU A 625 6.08 47.63 -5.57
CA LEU A 625 5.36 48.39 -6.58
C LEU A 625 3.86 48.45 -6.30
N ASN A 626 3.23 47.30 -6.05
CA ASN A 626 1.81 47.23 -5.70
C ASN A 626 1.48 48.06 -4.44
N ALA A 627 2.41 48.12 -3.48
CA ALA A 627 2.24 48.92 -2.27
C ALA A 627 2.43 50.43 -2.53
N VAL A 628 3.37 50.83 -3.39
CA VAL A 628 3.53 52.23 -3.82
C VAL A 628 2.31 52.71 -4.59
N GLU A 629 1.66 51.84 -5.39
CA GLU A 629 0.42 52.15 -6.10
C GLU A 629 -0.74 52.51 -5.15
N SER A 630 -0.75 51.95 -3.93
CA SER A 630 -1.76 52.26 -2.90
C SER A 630 -1.71 53.72 -2.40
N GLY A 631 -0.62 54.44 -2.66
CA GLY A 631 -0.47 55.86 -2.28
C GLY A 631 -0.06 56.11 -0.82
N ASP A 632 0.26 55.07 -0.05
CA ASP A 632 0.77 55.24 1.32
C ASP A 632 2.23 55.76 1.31
N PRO A 633 2.52 56.92 1.92
CA PRO A 633 3.85 57.53 1.89
C PRO A 633 4.93 56.67 2.58
N ARG A 634 4.57 55.71 3.44
CA ARG A 634 5.53 54.80 4.10
C ARG A 634 6.28 53.90 3.11
N PHE A 635 5.74 53.65 1.92
CA PHE A 635 6.42 52.84 0.91
C PHE A 635 7.36 53.66 0.02
N LEU A 636 7.28 54.99 0.05
CA LEU A 636 8.26 55.85 -0.63
C LEU A 636 9.62 55.79 0.06
N SER A 637 9.67 55.70 1.40
CA SER A 637 10.92 55.49 2.13
C SER A 637 11.49 54.08 1.94
N GLU A 638 10.64 53.05 1.80
CA GLU A 638 11.09 51.71 1.44
C GLU A 638 11.59 51.63 -0.02
N LEU A 639 10.99 52.39 -0.95
CA LEU A 639 11.51 52.57 -2.31
C LEU A 639 12.91 53.19 -2.30
N GLU A 640 13.12 54.27 -1.55
CA GLU A 640 14.44 54.89 -1.39
C GLU A 640 15.48 53.90 -0.81
N HIS A 641 15.06 53.11 0.18
CA HIS A 641 15.91 52.06 0.74
C HIS A 641 16.30 51.02 -0.32
N PHE A 642 15.33 50.52 -1.09
CA PHE A 642 15.55 49.55 -2.17
C PHE A 642 16.47 50.12 -3.27
N GLU A 643 16.23 51.36 -3.72
CA GLU A 643 17.04 52.06 -4.72
C GLU A 643 18.51 52.20 -4.29
N SER A 644 18.76 52.45 -3.01
CA SER A 644 20.12 52.65 -2.50
C SER A 644 20.96 51.37 -2.49
N ARG A 645 20.33 50.19 -2.33
CA ARG A 645 21.06 48.92 -2.14
C ARG A 645 21.21 48.12 -3.44
N LEU A 646 20.26 48.26 -4.38
CA LEU A 646 20.23 47.47 -5.62
C LEU A 646 21.54 47.49 -6.42
N PRO A 647 22.25 48.62 -6.64
CA PRO A 647 23.47 48.63 -7.46
C PRO A 647 24.57 47.68 -6.92
N SER A 648 24.71 47.61 -5.60
CA SER A 648 25.68 46.72 -4.94
C SER A 648 25.27 45.25 -4.94
N PHE A 649 23.96 44.99 -4.98
CA PHE A 649 23.40 43.65 -5.11
C PHE A 649 23.61 43.12 -6.54
N GLU A 650 23.28 43.92 -7.55
CA GLU A 650 23.49 43.62 -8.98
C GLU A 650 24.92 43.24 -9.30
N GLN A 651 25.87 44.02 -8.79
CA GLN A 651 27.30 43.74 -8.99
C GLN A 651 27.67 42.34 -8.49
N ARG A 652 27.09 41.88 -7.37
CA ARG A 652 27.33 40.53 -6.83
C ARG A 652 26.58 39.45 -7.58
N VAL A 653 25.35 39.71 -8.06
CA VAL A 653 24.62 38.78 -8.93
C VAL A 653 25.44 38.47 -10.18
N HIS A 654 26.05 39.48 -10.81
CA HIS A 654 26.90 39.28 -11.98
C HIS A 654 28.28 38.68 -11.66
N ALA A 655 28.85 38.98 -10.50
CA ALA A 655 30.19 38.51 -10.11
C ALA A 655 30.21 37.05 -9.61
N THR A 656 29.12 36.57 -9.02
CA THR A 656 29.03 35.20 -8.48
C THR A 656 28.66 34.22 -9.59
N PRO A 657 29.45 33.15 -9.83
CA PRO A 657 29.07 32.11 -10.78
C PRO A 657 27.87 31.31 -10.27
N SER A 658 26.90 31.04 -11.14
CA SER A 658 25.71 30.24 -10.78
C SER A 658 26.07 28.77 -10.60
N PRO A 659 25.65 28.13 -9.50
CA PRO A 659 25.91 26.72 -9.27
C PRO A 659 24.99 25.84 -10.14
N PRO A 660 25.32 24.54 -10.33
CA PRO A 660 24.57 23.63 -11.19
C PRO A 660 23.07 23.52 -10.84
N GLU A 661 22.70 23.70 -9.58
CA GLU A 661 21.33 23.65 -9.09
C GLU A 661 20.46 24.79 -9.65
N GLU A 662 21.06 25.91 -10.08
CA GLU A 662 20.37 27.04 -10.73
C GLU A 662 20.32 26.93 -12.27
N SER A 663 20.72 25.78 -12.84
CA SER A 663 20.76 25.57 -14.29
C SER A 663 19.39 25.73 -14.98
N ASN A 664 18.30 25.41 -14.27
CA ASN A 664 16.92 25.59 -14.73
C ASN A 664 16.47 27.07 -14.74
N ILE A 665 17.25 27.97 -14.15
CA ILE A 665 16.96 29.40 -14.09
C ILE A 665 17.83 30.08 -15.15
N HIS A 666 17.25 30.39 -16.31
CA HIS A 666 18.01 30.82 -17.49
C HIS A 666 18.39 32.31 -17.53
N ARG A 667 17.86 33.14 -16.62
CA ARG A 667 18.13 34.59 -16.55
C ARG A 667 18.30 35.06 -15.10
N ASP A 668 18.82 36.27 -14.91
CA ASP A 668 19.09 36.86 -13.60
C ASP A 668 17.96 37.77 -13.08
N PHE A 669 16.88 38.03 -13.81
CA PHE A 669 15.71 38.83 -13.36
C PHE A 669 16.01 40.26 -12.89
N LEU A 670 17.21 40.79 -13.20
CA LEU A 670 17.56 42.16 -12.88
C LEU A 670 16.76 43.15 -13.74
N ASP A 671 16.52 42.81 -15.01
CA ASP A 671 15.66 43.59 -15.89
C ASP A 671 14.23 43.74 -15.33
N ASP A 672 13.64 42.64 -14.82
CA ASP A 672 12.31 42.66 -14.20
C ASP A 672 12.29 43.54 -12.94
N THR A 673 13.41 43.57 -12.19
CA THR A 673 13.58 44.41 -11.00
C THR A 673 13.69 45.89 -11.38
N HIS A 674 14.46 46.21 -12.43
CA HIS A 674 14.56 47.56 -12.99
C HIS A 674 13.23 48.06 -13.55
N ASP A 675 12.46 47.20 -14.21
CA ASP A 675 11.14 47.55 -14.72
C ASP A 675 10.19 47.95 -13.58
N ALA A 676 10.15 47.17 -12.50
CA ALA A 676 9.36 47.51 -11.33
C ALA A 676 9.82 48.85 -10.69
N LEU A 677 11.13 49.08 -10.60
CA LEU A 677 11.69 50.34 -10.10
C LEU A 677 11.36 51.53 -10.98
N ARG A 678 11.42 51.39 -12.29
CA ARG A 678 11.02 52.45 -13.23
C ARG A 678 9.57 52.85 -13.00
N MET A 679 8.66 51.87 -12.88
CA MET A 679 7.24 52.14 -12.59
C MET A 679 7.04 52.83 -11.24
N MET A 680 7.76 52.39 -10.19
CA MET A 680 7.71 53.02 -8.87
C MET A 680 8.24 54.47 -8.89
N ARG A 681 9.33 54.74 -9.62
CA ARG A 681 9.89 56.10 -9.82
C ARG A 681 8.88 57.00 -10.51
N GLU A 682 8.32 56.56 -11.63
CA GLU A 682 7.30 57.31 -12.35
C GLU A 682 6.09 57.62 -11.44
N ARG A 683 5.69 56.69 -10.57
CA ARG A 683 4.60 56.89 -9.63
C ARG A 683 4.95 57.91 -8.53
N ARG A 684 6.14 57.83 -7.94
CA ARG A 684 6.66 58.83 -6.99
C ARG A 684 6.69 60.22 -7.62
N ASP A 685 7.22 60.32 -8.83
CA ASP A 685 7.35 61.60 -9.54
C ASP A 685 5.97 62.18 -9.87
N ARG A 686 5.00 61.36 -10.27
CA ARG A 686 3.59 61.79 -10.45
C ARG A 686 2.98 62.29 -9.14
N LEU A 687 3.16 61.58 -8.03
CA LEU A 687 2.66 62.00 -6.71
C LEU A 687 3.29 63.31 -6.25
N GLN A 688 4.60 63.50 -6.49
CA GLN A 688 5.30 64.74 -6.19
C GLN A 688 4.82 65.88 -7.07
N ALA A 689 4.63 65.65 -8.38
CA ALA A 689 4.08 66.63 -9.31
C ALA A 689 2.64 67.02 -8.96
N ASP A 690 1.79 66.07 -8.57
CA ASP A 690 0.41 66.34 -8.12
C ASP A 690 0.41 67.20 -6.84
N ALA A 691 1.26 66.86 -5.86
CA ALA A 691 1.41 67.64 -4.63
C ALA A 691 2.03 69.04 -4.87
N GLU A 692 2.90 69.19 -5.87
CA GLU A 692 3.44 70.48 -6.30
C GLU A 692 2.36 71.29 -7.03
N HIS A 693 1.56 70.67 -7.90
CA HIS A 693 0.41 71.29 -8.55
C HIS A 693 -0.68 71.74 -7.56
N GLU A 694 -0.91 71.00 -6.47
CA GLU A 694 -1.81 71.43 -5.40
C GLU A 694 -1.26 72.62 -4.62
N ARG A 695 0.04 72.60 -4.26
CA ARG A 695 0.72 73.73 -3.61
C ARG A 695 0.71 74.98 -4.50
N GLN A 696 0.93 74.81 -5.80
CA GLN A 696 0.86 75.89 -6.79
C GLN A 696 -0.56 76.49 -6.85
N ARG A 697 -1.60 75.65 -6.88
CA ARG A 697 -3.01 76.10 -6.85
C ARG A 697 -3.36 76.82 -5.55
N GLU A 698 -2.81 76.40 -4.41
CA GLU A 698 -3.03 77.08 -3.13
C GLU A 698 -2.31 78.45 -3.09
N LEU A 699 -1.09 78.53 -3.60
CA LEU A 699 -0.35 79.78 -3.78
C LEU A 699 -1.09 80.74 -4.72
N GLU A 700 -1.59 80.25 -5.87
CA GLU A 700 -2.40 81.04 -6.80
C GLU A 700 -3.68 81.56 -6.15
N ARG A 701 -4.36 80.77 -5.31
CA ARG A 701 -5.52 81.24 -4.52
C ARG A 701 -5.13 82.35 -3.56
N ARG A 702 -4.02 82.21 -2.83
CA ARG A 702 -3.52 83.25 -1.91
C ARG A 702 -3.11 84.53 -2.63
N VAL A 703 -2.50 84.42 -3.82
CA VAL A 703 -2.13 85.57 -4.65
C VAL A 703 -3.38 86.24 -5.25
N ALA A 704 -4.37 85.47 -5.69
CA ALA A 704 -5.65 86.02 -6.17
C ALA A 704 -6.42 86.76 -5.06
N GLU A 705 -6.40 86.22 -3.83
CA GLU A 705 -6.99 86.89 -2.67
C GLU A 705 -6.26 88.19 -2.29
N SER A 706 -4.91 88.20 -2.41
CA SER A 706 -4.11 89.42 -2.22
C SER A 706 -4.40 90.48 -3.29
N ARG A 707 -4.51 90.10 -4.56
CA ARG A 707 -4.85 91.02 -5.66
C ARG A 707 -6.25 91.63 -5.50
N ARG A 708 -7.20 90.87 -4.95
CA ARG A 708 -8.55 91.36 -4.63
C ARG A 708 -8.52 92.45 -3.56
N ARG A 709 -7.69 92.28 -2.51
CA ARG A 709 -7.49 93.29 -1.45
C ARG A 709 -6.74 94.55 -1.94
N ASP A 710 -5.90 94.43 -2.96
CA ASP A 710 -5.25 95.59 -3.58
C ASP A 710 -6.19 96.36 -4.52
N GLN A 711 -7.07 95.67 -5.25
CA GLN A 711 -8.10 96.30 -6.08
C GLN A 711 -9.15 97.06 -5.24
N GLU A 712 -9.50 96.54 -4.07
CA GLU A 712 -10.38 97.23 -3.11
C GLU A 712 -9.75 98.54 -2.58
N ARG A 713 -8.43 98.57 -2.32
CA ARG A 713 -7.71 99.79 -1.91
C ARG A 713 -7.63 100.84 -3.02
N GLN A 714 -7.39 100.43 -4.27
CA GLN A 714 -7.34 101.35 -5.41
C GLN A 714 -8.72 101.97 -5.75
N ALA A 715 -9.81 101.22 -5.55
CA ALA A 715 -11.16 101.73 -5.72
C ALA A 715 -11.55 102.78 -4.67
N GLU A 716 -11.00 102.69 -3.46
CA GLU A 716 -11.25 103.63 -2.37
C GLU A 716 -10.50 104.97 -2.57
N ASP A 717 -9.25 104.92 -3.06
CA ASP A 717 -8.45 106.10 -3.38
C ASP A 717 -9.00 106.89 -4.59
N ALA A 718 -9.52 106.20 -5.61
CA ALA A 718 -10.18 106.84 -6.75
C ALA A 718 -11.47 107.60 -6.36
N ARG A 719 -12.16 107.13 -5.31
CA ARG A 719 -13.40 107.74 -4.81
C ARG A 719 -13.14 109.07 -4.09
N ARG A 720 -12.05 109.18 -3.32
CA ARG A 720 -11.65 110.42 -2.63
C ARG A 720 -11.14 111.51 -3.58
N ALA A 721 -10.54 111.13 -4.72
CA ALA A 721 -10.09 112.09 -5.73
C ALA A 721 -11.23 112.73 -6.54
N ALA A 722 -12.34 111.99 -6.77
CA ALA A 722 -13.51 112.48 -7.50
C ALA A 722 -14.36 113.47 -6.68
N GLU A 723 -14.45 113.30 -5.35
CA GLU A 723 -15.19 114.19 -4.45
C GLU A 723 -14.52 115.57 -4.30
N ALA A 724 -13.18 115.64 -4.34
CA ALA A 724 -12.42 116.89 -4.25
C ALA A 724 -12.56 117.79 -5.49
N LEU A 725 -12.74 117.21 -6.68
CA LEU A 725 -12.89 117.96 -7.94
C LEU A 725 -14.30 118.57 -8.09
N GLN A 726 -15.33 117.92 -7.53
CA GLN A 726 -16.72 118.40 -7.58
C GLN A 726 -17.00 119.55 -6.60
N ALA A 727 -16.29 119.62 -5.46
CA ALA A 727 -16.43 120.69 -4.49
C ALA A 727 -15.89 122.06 -4.99
N ALA A 728 -14.84 122.04 -5.82
CA ALA A 728 -14.23 123.27 -6.37
C ALA A 728 -15.10 123.94 -7.45
N GLN A 729 -15.83 123.16 -8.26
CA GLN A 729 -16.67 123.68 -9.35
C GLN A 729 -18.06 124.18 -8.89
N ALA A 730 -18.49 123.83 -7.67
CA ALA A 730 -19.75 124.29 -7.10
C ALA A 730 -19.67 125.72 -6.53
N LEU A 731 -18.52 126.11 -5.97
CA LEU A 731 -18.31 127.41 -5.34
C LEU A 731 -18.24 128.58 -6.36
N GLU A 732 -17.79 128.30 -7.58
CA GLU A 732 -17.59 129.30 -8.64
C GLU A 732 -18.91 129.67 -9.35
N ARG A 733 -19.89 128.74 -9.38
CA ARG A 733 -21.21 128.97 -9.99
C ARG A 733 -22.16 129.78 -9.09
N GLU A 734 -22.00 129.68 -7.77
CA GLU A 734 -22.81 130.42 -6.79
C GLU A 734 -22.50 131.92 -6.79
N GLN A 735 -21.24 132.31 -7.00
CA GLN A 735 -20.81 133.71 -6.99
C GLN A 735 -21.27 134.51 -8.23
N HIS A 736 -21.42 133.84 -9.38
CA HIS A 736 -21.93 134.46 -10.61
C HIS A 736 -23.45 134.69 -10.58
N ALA A 737 -24.23 133.82 -9.92
CA ALA A 737 -25.68 133.93 -9.84
C ALA A 737 -26.16 135.09 -8.92
N ILE A 738 -25.39 135.45 -7.90
CA ILE A 738 -25.74 136.51 -6.94
C ILE A 738 -25.59 137.90 -7.55
N ARG A 739 -24.59 138.13 -8.43
CA ARG A 739 -24.36 139.44 -9.07
C ARG A 739 -25.45 139.80 -10.09
N ALA A 740 -25.88 138.83 -10.90
CA ALA A 740 -26.92 139.05 -11.92
C ALA A 740 -28.29 139.44 -11.31
N ARG A 741 -28.64 138.88 -10.14
CA ARG A 741 -29.92 139.15 -9.47
C ARG A 741 -30.03 140.56 -8.86
N VAL A 742 -28.92 141.16 -8.45
CA VAL A 742 -28.88 142.52 -7.89
C VAL A 742 -29.06 143.59 -8.97
N GLU A 743 -28.56 143.34 -10.18
CA GLU A 743 -28.64 144.27 -11.31
C GLU A 743 -30.07 144.35 -11.89
N ALA A 744 -30.78 143.23 -11.96
CA ALA A 744 -32.17 143.17 -12.41
C ALA A 744 -33.17 143.89 -11.47
N LEU A 745 -32.95 143.88 -10.15
CA LEU A 745 -33.79 144.61 -9.18
C LEU A 745 -33.61 146.13 -9.26
N ARG A 746 -32.42 146.60 -9.65
CA ARG A 746 -32.12 148.03 -9.78
C ARG A 746 -32.90 148.67 -10.94
N LEU A 747 -32.97 147.98 -12.07
CA LEU A 747 -33.70 148.42 -13.27
C LEU A 747 -35.23 148.54 -13.09
N LEU A 748 -35.82 147.84 -12.12
CA LEU A 748 -37.28 147.89 -11.86
C LEU A 748 -37.69 149.01 -10.90
N THR A 749 -36.75 149.53 -10.12
CA THR A 749 -37.03 150.50 -9.05
C THR A 749 -36.77 151.94 -9.50
N ASP A 750 -35.76 152.15 -10.36
CA ASP A 750 -35.26 153.48 -10.69
C ASP A 750 -36.01 154.17 -11.85
N VAL A 751 -36.82 153.45 -12.63
CA VAL A 751 -37.46 153.98 -13.86
C VAL A 751 -38.83 154.62 -13.54
N LEU A 752 -39.00 155.92 -13.77
CA LEU A 752 -40.22 156.68 -13.48
C LEU A 752 -40.81 157.36 -14.74
N PRO A 753 -42.15 157.36 -14.91
CA PRO A 753 -42.77 158.07 -16.03
C PRO A 753 -42.81 159.59 -15.76
N GLN A 754 -42.40 160.38 -16.75
CA GLN A 754 -42.48 161.85 -16.70
C GLN A 754 -43.91 162.36 -17.01
N VAL A 755 -44.88 161.93 -16.20
CA VAL A 755 -46.26 162.44 -16.22
C VAL A 755 -46.73 162.68 -14.79
N PRO A 756 -47.57 163.70 -14.54
CA PRO A 756 -48.09 163.97 -13.20
C PRO A 756 -48.80 162.74 -12.63
N SER A 757 -48.52 162.38 -11.38
CA SER A 757 -49.10 161.18 -10.76
C SER A 757 -50.63 161.28 -10.68
N HIS A 758 -51.32 160.28 -11.21
CA HIS A 758 -52.77 160.18 -11.17
C HIS A 758 -53.19 159.23 -10.04
N PRO A 759 -54.37 159.41 -9.40
CA PRO A 759 -54.84 158.51 -8.35
C PRO A 759 -54.85 157.02 -8.78
N LEU A 760 -55.18 156.76 -10.04
CA LEU A 760 -55.20 155.42 -10.64
C LEU A 760 -53.81 154.73 -10.66
N ASP A 761 -52.70 155.48 -10.64
CA ASP A 761 -51.35 154.91 -10.68
C ASP A 761 -50.99 154.22 -9.35
N ARG A 762 -51.62 154.65 -8.25
CA ARG A 762 -51.41 154.12 -6.90
C ARG A 762 -52.52 153.16 -6.46
N GLU A 763 -53.60 153.07 -7.23
CA GLU A 763 -54.69 152.14 -6.99
C GLU A 763 -54.18 150.70 -7.12
N VAL A 764 -54.39 149.91 -6.06
CA VAL A 764 -54.04 148.49 -6.05
C VAL A 764 -55.23 147.71 -6.58
N LEU A 765 -55.12 147.19 -7.80
CA LEU A 765 -56.19 146.44 -8.48
C LEU A 765 -56.05 144.94 -8.26
N PHE A 766 -54.83 144.45 -8.10
CA PHE A 766 -54.54 143.03 -7.88
C PHE A 766 -53.68 142.82 -6.63
N PRO A 767 -54.25 142.99 -5.42
CA PRO A 767 -53.51 142.83 -4.17
C PRO A 767 -52.96 141.40 -4.05
N GLY A 768 -51.71 141.28 -3.57
CA GLY A 768 -51.02 139.99 -3.43
C GLY A 768 -50.36 139.47 -4.71
N THR A 769 -50.50 140.17 -5.84
CA THR A 769 -49.76 139.84 -7.06
C THR A 769 -48.46 140.66 -7.16
N PRO A 770 -47.42 140.14 -7.85
CA PRO A 770 -46.19 140.88 -8.16
C PRO A 770 -46.38 142.25 -8.82
N LEU A 771 -47.48 142.48 -9.55
CA LEU A 771 -47.78 143.74 -10.24
C LEU A 771 -49.15 144.28 -9.77
N PRO A 772 -49.24 144.78 -8.54
CA PRO A 772 -50.51 145.08 -7.91
C PRO A 772 -51.14 146.39 -8.41
N ARG A 773 -50.33 147.32 -8.94
CA ARG A 773 -50.78 148.66 -9.40
C ARG A 773 -50.51 148.86 -10.89
N LEU A 774 -51.25 149.79 -11.49
CA LEU A 774 -51.11 150.08 -12.91
C LEU A 774 -49.70 150.58 -13.26
N LEU A 775 -49.11 151.37 -12.36
CA LEU A 775 -47.74 151.85 -12.51
C LEU A 775 -46.72 150.72 -12.51
N ASP A 776 -46.87 149.71 -11.64
CA ASP A 776 -45.95 148.56 -11.54
C ASP A 776 -46.00 147.73 -12.83
N TYR A 777 -47.20 147.53 -13.37
CA TYR A 777 -47.40 146.86 -14.66
C TYR A 777 -46.77 147.64 -15.83
N ALA A 778 -46.94 148.97 -15.86
CA ALA A 778 -46.31 149.83 -16.87
C ALA A 778 -44.78 149.87 -16.74
N ARG A 779 -44.23 149.89 -15.51
CA ARG A 779 -42.78 149.84 -15.23
C ARG A 779 -42.15 148.59 -15.84
N LEU A 780 -42.74 147.43 -15.57
CA LEU A 780 -42.22 146.16 -16.09
C LEU A 780 -42.21 146.14 -17.62
N LEU A 781 -43.29 146.60 -18.25
CA LEU A 781 -43.35 146.69 -19.72
C LEU A 781 -42.30 147.65 -20.29
N LYS A 782 -42.01 148.75 -19.59
CA LYS A 782 -40.94 149.68 -20.00
C LYS A 782 -39.54 149.10 -19.81
N ALA A 783 -39.28 148.41 -18.71
CA ALA A 783 -38.03 147.69 -18.51
C ALA A 783 -37.82 146.62 -19.60
N MET A 784 -38.89 145.92 -20.01
CA MET A 784 -38.84 144.98 -21.14
C MET A 784 -38.61 145.67 -22.49
N GLN A 785 -39.19 146.87 -22.73
CA GLN A 785 -38.92 147.66 -23.93
C GLN A 785 -37.49 148.23 -23.97
N GLY A 786 -36.87 148.47 -22.81
CA GLY A 786 -35.51 149.01 -22.67
C GLY A 786 -34.37 148.01 -22.92
N GLY A 787 -34.68 146.76 -23.30
CA GLY A 787 -33.68 145.75 -23.66
C GLY A 787 -33.11 144.93 -22.50
N ALA A 788 -33.70 144.98 -21.31
CA ALA A 788 -33.29 144.17 -20.16
C ALA A 788 -33.66 142.67 -20.34
N ASP A 789 -32.86 141.76 -19.77
CA ASP A 789 -33.11 140.32 -19.81
C ASP A 789 -34.43 139.97 -19.09
N VAL A 790 -35.43 139.63 -19.90
CA VAL A 790 -36.82 139.37 -19.48
C VAL A 790 -36.88 138.25 -18.43
N LEU A 791 -36.03 137.22 -18.53
CA LEU A 791 -36.05 136.10 -17.58
C LEU A 791 -35.51 136.51 -16.21
N GLN A 792 -34.51 137.40 -16.17
CA GLN A 792 -33.98 137.92 -14.91
C GLN A 792 -34.92 138.92 -14.24
N LEU A 793 -35.62 139.76 -15.01
CA LEU A 793 -36.68 140.63 -14.49
C LEU A 793 -37.83 139.83 -13.86
N PHE A 794 -38.23 138.73 -14.51
CA PHE A 794 -39.23 137.84 -13.96
C PHE A 794 -38.76 137.19 -12.66
N GLN A 795 -37.53 136.66 -12.64
CA GLN A 795 -36.96 136.06 -11.44
C GLN A 795 -36.81 137.07 -10.28
N ALA A 796 -36.48 138.33 -10.57
CA ALA A 796 -36.41 139.41 -9.59
C ALA A 796 -37.76 139.75 -8.94
N LEU A 797 -38.85 139.73 -9.72
CA LEU A 797 -40.23 140.00 -9.26
C LEU A 797 -40.96 138.75 -8.74
N GLY A 798 -40.33 137.58 -8.77
CA GLY A 798 -40.99 136.30 -8.45
C GLY A 798 -42.04 135.89 -9.49
N LEU A 799 -41.94 136.41 -10.72
CA LEU A 799 -42.75 136.03 -11.87
C LEU A 799 -42.13 134.83 -12.60
N THR A 800 -42.98 134.01 -13.19
CA THR A 800 -42.64 132.98 -14.16
C THR A 800 -43.30 133.35 -15.50
N PRO A 801 -42.85 132.83 -16.65
CA PRO A 801 -43.50 133.13 -17.93
C PRO A 801 -45.02 132.84 -17.92
N ALA A 802 -45.44 131.79 -17.21
CA ALA A 802 -46.85 131.45 -17.04
C ALA A 802 -47.60 132.45 -16.15
N THR A 803 -47.03 132.84 -14.99
CA THR A 803 -47.68 133.81 -14.09
C THR A 803 -47.68 135.23 -14.65
N TRP A 804 -46.68 135.60 -15.46
CA TRP A 804 -46.68 136.82 -16.26
C TRP A 804 -47.83 136.83 -17.27
N ALA A 805 -47.99 135.77 -18.07
CA ALA A 805 -49.07 135.68 -19.05
C ALA A 805 -50.45 135.82 -18.38
N THR A 806 -50.64 135.22 -17.21
CA THR A 806 -51.86 135.36 -16.41
C THR A 806 -52.07 136.80 -15.93
N GLN A 807 -51.03 137.46 -15.42
CA GLN A 807 -51.14 138.85 -14.96
C GLN A 807 -51.32 139.86 -16.10
N ALA A 808 -50.64 139.67 -17.22
CA ALA A 808 -50.81 140.52 -18.41
C ALA A 808 -52.23 140.40 -18.97
N ASN A 809 -52.80 139.20 -18.99
CA ASN A 809 -54.20 138.99 -19.35
C ASN A 809 -55.16 139.63 -18.33
N ALA A 810 -54.89 139.51 -17.02
CA ALA A 810 -55.70 140.14 -15.98
C ALA A 810 -55.71 141.67 -16.10
N TRP A 811 -54.53 142.28 -16.31
CA TRP A 811 -54.40 143.71 -16.59
C TRP A 811 -55.09 144.12 -17.90
N GLY A 812 -54.95 143.32 -18.96
CA GLY A 812 -55.67 143.51 -20.22
C GLY A 812 -57.19 143.52 -20.03
N GLN A 813 -57.73 142.57 -19.28
CA GLN A 813 -59.16 142.52 -18.97
C GLN A 813 -59.61 143.68 -18.07
N ALA A 814 -58.81 144.07 -17.07
CA ALA A 814 -59.13 145.21 -16.21
C ALA A 814 -59.19 146.53 -16.99
N MET A 815 -58.29 146.72 -17.95
CA MET A 815 -58.29 147.92 -18.81
C MET A 815 -59.46 147.96 -19.80
N VAL A 816 -59.93 146.79 -20.27
CA VAL A 816 -61.14 146.70 -21.10
C VAL A 816 -62.40 146.97 -20.28
N GLY A 817 -62.47 146.48 -19.03
CA GLY A 817 -63.61 146.66 -18.14
C GLY A 817 -63.73 148.07 -17.54
N ARG A 818 -62.61 148.78 -17.37
CA ARG A 818 -62.56 150.17 -16.89
C ARG A 818 -61.75 151.02 -17.87
N MET A 819 -62.46 151.68 -18.79
CA MET A 819 -61.87 152.49 -19.86
C MET A 819 -60.89 153.56 -19.34
N GLU A 820 -61.16 154.13 -18.17
CA GLU A 820 -60.27 155.08 -17.48
C GLU A 820 -58.88 154.52 -17.14
N LEU A 821 -58.76 153.22 -16.80
CA LEU A 821 -57.47 152.55 -16.60
C LEU A 821 -56.75 152.33 -17.93
N GLY A 822 -57.48 151.95 -18.98
CA GLY A 822 -56.92 151.79 -20.32
C GLY A 822 -56.35 153.10 -20.88
N LEU A 823 -57.07 154.21 -20.71
CA LEU A 823 -56.59 155.54 -21.10
C LEU A 823 -55.35 155.95 -20.30
N ARG A 824 -55.37 155.75 -18.97
CA ARG A 824 -54.22 156.07 -18.13
C ARG A 824 -53.00 155.20 -18.43
N PHE A 825 -53.20 153.92 -18.72
CA PHE A 825 -52.13 153.01 -19.14
C PHE A 825 -51.48 153.43 -20.45
N ALA A 826 -52.28 153.82 -21.44
CA ALA A 826 -51.78 154.33 -22.72
C ALA A 826 -50.96 155.62 -22.51
N GLU A 827 -51.39 156.50 -21.61
CA GLU A 827 -50.64 157.70 -21.22
C GLU A 827 -49.30 157.34 -20.55
N LEU A 828 -49.28 156.38 -19.62
CA LEU A 828 -48.06 155.89 -18.97
C LEU A 828 -47.10 155.23 -19.97
N LEU A 829 -47.58 154.40 -20.90
CA LEU A 829 -46.73 153.78 -21.92
C LEU A 829 -46.23 154.75 -22.99
N GLY A 830 -47.02 155.79 -23.30
CA GLY A 830 -46.66 156.85 -24.25
C GLY A 830 -45.73 157.92 -23.68
N ALA A 831 -45.66 158.05 -22.35
CA ALA A 831 -44.75 158.97 -21.68
C ALA A 831 -43.27 158.58 -21.89
N ARG A 832 -42.38 159.58 -21.75
CA ARG A 832 -40.94 159.33 -21.56
C ARG A 832 -40.69 158.84 -20.13
N TRP A 833 -39.81 157.85 -20.00
CA TRP A 833 -39.39 157.27 -18.73
C TRP A 833 -37.89 157.51 -18.56
N GLU A 834 -37.50 157.98 -17.38
CA GLU A 834 -36.10 158.17 -16.98
C GLU A 834 -35.75 157.33 -15.77
#